data_AF-A0A1J4K9B6-F1
#
_entry.id   AF-A0A1J4K9B6-F1
#
_cell.length_a   1.000
_cell.length_b   1.000
_cell.length_c   1.000
_cell.angle_alpha   90.00
_cell.angle_beta   90.00
_cell.angle_gamma   90.00
#
_symmetry.space_group_name_H-M   'P 1'
#
loop_
_entity.id
_entity.type
_entity.pdbx_description
1 polymer ?
#
loop_
_entity_poly.entity_id
_entity_poly.type
_entity_poly.pdbx_seq_one_letter_code
_entity_poly.pdbx_strand_id
1 'polypeptide(L)'
;MLSDSSHLSRTFAIDFSRSTKDNTSYHSYVRKLIDDNYRDGDIIVMWDHEFKIVDVNDFRQLNDSLSGRGGTSPISVAQACHTVGEKGQEHLILITDGQVDVDSIDQADQYVVSNGVKFQLITAYVIKSSLIDGVNMSVICPFTRNCPHTIYEVTFDADTPKTAELASVAEDDLIIARDIDLINSIEDFMKNYPSLLRALTARTMGTVGDRELRNKVIKMQNRICSNVKGTVPHIGKLLQDSLERNDLETSLNYGSQLVLNHEVPSDFASKIQCLIRMCEGVLRFTFDPDSIQSARAERAKPVTPFEAIDTEDAYTETDSPFVCPISYEDETDPAILIVKPEKPIMFTLGIKTVNQVIDCPLNAFFKKSVNTKTIETIDHPVSLRIIREAQQIGRPLVESPMTRRPILGAIPLGAHHSHVRAANWTLSKLFSGGKQLGNMDFWFAYLYLLIESGQIPYLQEVLPFVREQMIYRLKNSYSSASLTGLTGYVQRRIPLGTAIWFVLASPAFAIQPPIEYDPLRLHLLHPNLLLKLLELVKYPLPEGINRHIKRLRALFAMLSFCKWKPFDFNMLLRGMYQRWTLIDTKDINHSIFDKDFEIPRYVPVDGAPTLTQLQVIRDTLPRRCLGLTFEELYSLGKLVNPNKSAGSIPLPLDWTPEKLPDWRESWNHYDGLAEKFKNVEICPQTMRPYYKVGDKTWYEAHTEIVSIDSEHPVFSSSALYGKFVCKYGKYPTMPELVEFIFNKRVIKGNDQSLMKDIKIYAKLAVDMFQKVIQDVHPDIFRNRFNLSAVIEKRIKMENEPPITTKKEKTIVVLPPKGKRKISKKHTPANLHYERNKSAPK
;
A
#
# COMPACT_ATOMS: atom_id res chain seq x y z
N MET A 1 23.09 -17.53 32.88
CA MET A 1 22.98 -18.72 33.76
C MET A 1 21.51 -18.91 34.10
N LEU A 2 21.02 -20.12 34.33
CA LEU A 2 19.80 -20.26 35.15
C LEU A 2 20.21 -19.87 36.57
N SER A 3 19.56 -18.86 37.14
CA SER A 3 19.69 -18.57 38.57
C SER A 3 19.12 -19.75 39.35
N ASP A 4 19.79 -20.12 40.44
CA ASP A 4 19.30 -21.17 41.34
C ASP A 4 18.10 -20.61 42.13
N SER A 5 16.92 -20.62 41.51
CA SER A 5 15.67 -20.09 42.07
C SER A 5 15.13 -20.87 43.26
N SER A 6 15.85 -21.90 43.75
CA SER A 6 15.47 -22.69 44.90
C SER A 6 15.33 -21.88 46.21
N HIS A 7 15.88 -20.66 46.27
CA HIS A 7 15.84 -19.75 47.41
C HIS A 7 14.65 -18.76 47.41
N LEU A 8 13.88 -18.65 46.33
CA LEU A 8 12.74 -17.74 46.23
C LEU A 8 11.48 -18.33 46.87
N SER A 9 10.68 -17.51 47.57
CA SER A 9 9.34 -17.89 48.01
C SER A 9 8.42 -18.08 46.80
N ARG A 10 7.66 -19.19 46.75
CA ARG A 10 6.81 -19.49 45.60
C ARG A 10 5.33 -19.34 45.94
N THR A 11 4.59 -18.78 44.99
CA THR A 11 3.13 -18.63 45.06
C THR A 11 2.50 -19.35 43.87
N PHE A 12 1.83 -20.46 44.12
CA PHE A 12 1.09 -21.23 43.11
C PHE A 12 -0.30 -20.61 42.92
N ALA A 13 -0.50 -19.88 41.82
CA ALA A 13 -1.78 -19.31 41.42
C ALA A 13 -2.52 -20.28 40.48
N ILE A 14 -3.41 -21.07 41.06
CA ILE A 14 -4.14 -22.16 40.41
C ILE A 14 -5.52 -21.68 39.95
N ASP A 15 -5.76 -21.71 38.63
CA ASP A 15 -7.06 -21.39 38.04
C ASP A 15 -8.10 -22.43 38.49
N PHE A 16 -9.15 -21.92 39.12
CA PHE A 16 -10.29 -22.66 39.65
C PHE A 16 -11.60 -22.16 39.01
N SER A 17 -11.49 -21.53 37.83
CA SER A 17 -12.62 -20.99 37.09
C SER A 17 -13.53 -22.09 36.54
N ARG A 18 -14.69 -21.72 35.98
CA ARG A 18 -15.68 -22.72 35.52
C ARG A 18 -15.20 -23.61 34.36
N SER A 19 -14.13 -23.26 33.63
CA SER A 19 -13.57 -24.10 32.56
C SER A 19 -12.82 -25.34 33.08
N THR A 20 -12.21 -25.24 34.26
CA THR A 20 -11.44 -26.34 34.86
C THR A 20 -12.32 -27.39 35.53
N LYS A 21 -13.57 -27.06 35.89
CA LYS A 21 -14.51 -27.98 36.53
C LYS A 21 -14.72 -29.25 35.70
N ASP A 22 -14.70 -30.40 36.37
CA ASP A 22 -14.84 -31.76 35.81
C ASP A 22 -13.72 -32.14 34.80
N ASN A 23 -12.69 -31.30 34.62
CA ASN A 23 -11.58 -31.54 33.69
C ASN A 23 -10.49 -32.39 34.34
N THR A 24 -10.64 -33.71 34.27
CA THR A 24 -9.70 -34.69 34.83
C THR A 24 -8.26 -34.49 34.35
N SER A 25 -8.04 -34.13 33.08
CA SER A 25 -6.70 -33.90 32.53
C SER A 25 -6.04 -32.66 33.18
N TYR A 26 -6.79 -31.56 33.33
CA TYR A 26 -6.34 -30.38 34.08
C TYR A 26 -5.98 -30.75 35.54
N HIS A 27 -6.95 -31.25 36.30
CA HIS A 27 -6.78 -31.50 37.74
C HIS A 27 -5.70 -32.56 38.05
N SER A 28 -5.50 -33.57 37.19
CA SER A 28 -4.42 -34.54 37.36
C SER A 28 -3.03 -33.92 37.10
N TYR A 29 -2.90 -33.03 36.11
CA TYR A 29 -1.64 -32.31 35.89
C TYR A 29 -1.36 -31.28 36.99
N VAL A 30 -2.35 -30.49 37.43
CA VAL A 30 -2.15 -29.55 38.53
C VAL A 30 -1.75 -30.29 39.80
N ARG A 31 -2.43 -31.39 40.15
CA ARG A 31 -2.04 -32.23 41.28
C ARG A 31 -0.61 -32.73 41.15
N LYS A 32 -0.23 -33.28 39.99
CA LYS A 32 1.15 -33.71 39.75
C LYS A 32 2.14 -32.56 39.93
N LEU A 33 1.86 -31.39 39.36
CA LEU A 33 2.76 -30.24 39.43
C LEU A 33 2.96 -29.77 40.88
N ILE A 34 1.91 -29.79 41.70
CA ILE A 34 1.98 -29.49 43.13
C ILE A 34 2.73 -30.60 43.89
N ASP A 35 2.37 -31.87 43.70
CA ASP A 35 2.99 -33.01 44.38
C ASP A 35 4.49 -33.19 44.01
N ASP A 36 4.90 -32.83 42.78
CA ASP A 36 6.29 -32.84 42.31
C ASP A 36 7.13 -31.63 42.79
N ASN A 37 6.52 -30.47 43.09
CA ASN A 37 7.26 -29.20 43.27
C ASN A 37 7.06 -28.47 44.60
N TYR A 38 5.92 -28.64 45.30
CA TYR A 38 5.58 -27.87 46.51
C TYR A 38 6.56 -28.15 47.67
N ARG A 39 6.80 -27.14 48.50
CA ARG A 39 7.61 -27.19 49.73
C ARG A 39 6.87 -26.45 50.86
N ASP A 40 7.16 -26.85 52.10
CA ASP A 40 6.63 -26.18 53.28
C ASP A 40 7.05 -24.69 53.30
N GLY A 41 6.05 -23.80 53.27
CA GLY A 41 6.24 -22.35 53.25
C GLY A 41 5.93 -21.68 51.89
N ASP A 42 5.71 -22.45 50.82
CA ASP A 42 5.08 -21.92 49.60
C ASP A 42 3.61 -21.54 49.87
N ILE A 43 3.08 -20.59 49.09
CA ILE A 43 1.67 -20.16 49.16
C ILE A 43 0.87 -20.81 48.02
N ILE A 44 -0.32 -21.33 48.32
CA ILE A 44 -1.29 -21.75 47.30
C ILE A 44 -2.45 -20.74 47.25
N VAL A 45 -2.66 -20.16 46.07
CA VAL A 45 -3.76 -19.26 45.74
C VAL A 45 -4.65 -19.98 44.72
N MET A 46 -5.90 -20.22 45.07
CA MET A 46 -6.93 -20.67 44.13
C MET A 46 -7.70 -19.44 43.65
N TRP A 47 -7.84 -19.26 42.33
CA TRP A 47 -8.40 -18.02 41.77
C TRP A 47 -9.44 -18.28 40.68
N ASP A 48 -10.47 -17.43 40.68
CA ASP A 48 -11.48 -17.32 39.64
C ASP A 48 -11.70 -15.80 39.37
N HIS A 49 -12.91 -15.28 39.58
CA HIS A 49 -13.18 -13.84 39.68
C HIS A 49 -12.83 -13.28 41.08
N GLU A 50 -12.71 -14.17 42.07
CA GLU A 50 -12.19 -13.91 43.42
C GLU A 50 -10.92 -14.73 43.64
N PHE A 51 -10.28 -14.64 44.81
CA PHE A 51 -9.18 -15.53 45.20
C PHE A 51 -9.37 -16.08 46.62
N LYS A 52 -8.87 -17.29 46.86
CA LYS A 52 -8.74 -17.89 48.20
C LYS A 52 -7.31 -18.41 48.39
N ILE A 53 -6.67 -18.00 49.49
CA ILE A 53 -5.42 -18.63 49.95
C ILE A 53 -5.78 -19.91 50.71
N VAL A 54 -5.08 -21.00 50.44
CA VAL A 54 -5.34 -22.34 51.00
C VAL A 54 -4.06 -23.05 51.43
N ASP A 55 -4.19 -24.06 52.29
CA ASP A 55 -3.13 -25.06 52.49
C ASP A 55 -3.22 -26.20 51.46
N VAL A 56 -2.17 -27.03 51.41
CA VAL A 56 -2.02 -28.12 50.42
C VAL A 56 -3.05 -29.24 50.59
N ASN A 57 -3.63 -29.44 51.77
CA ASN A 57 -4.67 -30.45 52.02
C ASN A 57 -6.05 -29.93 51.64
N ASP A 58 -6.34 -28.66 51.93
CA ASP A 58 -7.52 -27.94 51.44
C ASP A 58 -7.53 -27.94 49.90
N PHE A 59 -6.39 -27.63 49.28
CA PHE A 59 -6.21 -27.72 47.82
C PHE A 59 -6.44 -29.15 47.29
N ARG A 60 -5.78 -30.16 47.87
CA ARG A 60 -5.91 -31.56 47.41
C ARG A 60 -7.36 -32.05 47.48
N GLN A 61 -8.12 -31.73 48.54
CA GLN A 61 -9.55 -32.06 48.63
C GLN A 61 -10.37 -31.39 47.51
N LEU A 62 -10.13 -30.11 47.24
CA LEU A 62 -10.83 -29.37 46.20
C LEU A 62 -10.48 -29.88 44.79
N ASN A 63 -9.22 -30.21 44.54
CA ASN A 63 -8.76 -30.78 43.28
C ASN A 63 -9.30 -32.20 43.04
N ASP A 64 -9.30 -33.05 44.06
CA ASP A 64 -9.83 -34.43 43.97
C ASP A 64 -11.37 -34.44 43.81
N SER A 65 -12.04 -33.34 44.14
CA SER A 65 -13.47 -33.11 43.82
C SER A 65 -13.74 -32.60 42.39
N LEU A 66 -12.70 -32.38 41.57
CA LEU A 66 -12.74 -31.80 40.22
C LEU A 66 -13.56 -30.50 40.13
N SER A 67 -13.48 -29.68 41.18
CA SER A 67 -14.31 -28.50 41.34
C SER A 67 -13.73 -27.27 40.62
N GLY A 68 -14.62 -26.37 40.20
CA GLY A 68 -14.30 -25.13 39.47
C GLY A 68 -15.58 -24.30 39.31
N ARG A 69 -15.47 -22.96 39.38
CA ARG A 69 -16.62 -22.04 39.56
C ARG A 69 -16.30 -20.62 39.09
N GLY A 70 -17.26 -19.68 39.13
CA GLY A 70 -17.00 -18.29 38.73
C GLY A 70 -16.58 -18.15 37.26
N GLY A 71 -15.74 -17.16 36.95
CA GLY A 71 -15.13 -16.94 35.64
C GLY A 71 -13.66 -16.56 35.77
N THR A 72 -12.89 -16.63 34.69
CA THR A 72 -11.45 -16.34 34.69
C THR A 72 -11.19 -14.83 34.79
N SER A 73 -10.47 -14.34 35.80
CA SER A 73 -10.05 -12.92 35.85
C SER A 73 -8.65 -12.72 36.47
N PRO A 74 -7.62 -12.26 35.72
CA PRO A 74 -6.26 -12.13 36.25
C PRO A 74 -6.10 -11.08 37.37
N ILE A 75 -7.06 -10.16 37.56
CA ILE A 75 -6.97 -9.18 38.65
C ILE A 75 -7.02 -9.86 40.03
N SER A 76 -7.69 -11.00 40.18
CA SER A 76 -7.75 -11.74 41.45
C SER A 76 -6.38 -12.32 41.84
N VAL A 77 -5.58 -12.78 40.87
CA VAL A 77 -4.17 -13.17 41.07
C VAL A 77 -3.32 -11.97 41.52
N ALA A 78 -3.47 -10.82 40.86
CA ALA A 78 -2.74 -9.60 41.22
C ALA A 78 -3.09 -9.14 42.66
N GLN A 79 -4.37 -9.21 43.04
CA GLN A 79 -4.85 -8.92 44.39
C GLN A 79 -4.31 -9.93 45.41
N ALA A 80 -4.26 -11.23 45.09
CA ALA A 80 -3.70 -12.25 45.96
C ALA A 80 -2.20 -12.02 46.23
N CYS A 81 -1.40 -11.86 45.18
CA CYS A 81 0.04 -11.58 45.30
C CYS A 81 0.34 -10.28 46.06
N HIS A 82 -0.51 -9.26 45.91
CA HIS A 82 -0.41 -8.04 46.72
C HIS A 82 -0.76 -8.29 48.20
N THR A 83 -1.84 -9.03 48.48
CA THR A 83 -2.31 -9.37 49.85
C THR A 83 -1.28 -10.21 50.62
N VAL A 84 -0.55 -11.10 49.95
CA VAL A 84 0.52 -11.94 50.53
C VAL A 84 1.81 -11.13 50.80
N GLY A 85 1.95 -9.93 50.22
CA GLY A 85 3.16 -9.11 50.35
C GLY A 85 4.33 -9.63 49.52
N GLU A 86 5.57 -9.41 50.00
CA GLU A 86 6.79 -9.71 49.24
C GLU A 86 6.91 -11.18 48.82
N LYS A 87 6.55 -12.12 49.71
CA LYS A 87 6.51 -13.56 49.41
C LYS A 87 5.54 -13.94 48.29
N GLY A 88 4.50 -13.13 48.10
CA GLY A 88 3.53 -13.28 47.00
C GLY A 88 4.11 -12.92 45.63
N GLN A 89 5.31 -12.33 45.61
CA GLN A 89 5.87 -11.61 44.48
C GLN A 89 7.33 -12.02 44.17
N GLU A 90 7.93 -12.97 44.90
CA GLU A 90 9.24 -13.49 44.53
C GLU A 90 9.13 -14.40 43.29
N HIS A 91 8.52 -15.58 43.40
CA HIS A 91 8.25 -16.47 42.27
C HIS A 91 6.76 -16.82 42.15
N LEU A 92 6.10 -16.27 41.13
CA LEU A 92 4.72 -16.63 40.78
C LEU A 92 4.68 -17.84 39.84
N ILE A 93 3.99 -18.90 40.25
CA ILE A 93 3.72 -20.08 39.43
C ILE A 93 2.24 -20.06 39.04
N LEU A 94 1.92 -19.59 37.84
CA LEU A 94 0.56 -19.38 37.34
C LEU A 94 0.10 -20.57 36.48
N ILE A 95 -1.05 -21.16 36.78
CA ILE A 95 -1.58 -22.35 36.10
C ILE A 95 -3.01 -22.04 35.64
N THR A 96 -3.32 -22.21 34.35
CA THR A 96 -4.62 -21.83 33.75
C THR A 96 -4.97 -22.66 32.51
N ASP A 97 -6.26 -22.87 32.24
CA ASP A 97 -6.77 -23.32 30.92
C ASP A 97 -7.55 -22.22 30.17
N GLY A 98 -7.67 -21.05 30.81
CA GLY A 98 -8.59 -19.99 30.43
C GLY A 98 -8.03 -18.97 29.43
N GLN A 99 -8.93 -18.14 28.93
CA GLN A 99 -8.63 -16.96 28.14
C GLN A 99 -9.52 -15.81 28.60
N VAL A 100 -9.01 -14.58 28.53
CA VAL A 100 -9.75 -13.38 28.93
C VAL A 100 -9.79 -12.34 27.81
N ASP A 101 -10.77 -11.45 27.88
CA ASP A 101 -10.81 -10.28 27.02
C ASP A 101 -9.75 -9.24 27.39
N VAL A 102 -9.59 -8.25 26.52
CA VAL A 102 -8.51 -7.26 26.65
C VAL A 102 -8.82 -6.21 27.72
N ASP A 103 -10.09 -6.03 28.06
CA ASP A 103 -10.51 -5.12 29.14
C ASP A 103 -10.18 -5.72 30.52
N SER A 104 -10.18 -7.05 30.63
CA SER A 104 -9.68 -7.80 31.80
C SER A 104 -8.16 -7.73 31.93
N ILE A 105 -7.42 -7.70 30.82
CA ILE A 105 -5.96 -7.46 30.81
C ILE A 105 -5.68 -6.04 31.32
N ASP A 106 -6.37 -5.02 30.79
CA ASP A 106 -6.19 -3.62 31.21
C ASP A 106 -6.45 -3.42 32.71
N GLN A 107 -7.50 -4.05 33.26
CA GLN A 107 -7.81 -3.99 34.69
C GLN A 107 -6.70 -4.59 35.56
N ALA A 108 -6.10 -5.71 35.13
CA ALA A 108 -4.99 -6.35 35.83
C ALA A 108 -3.67 -5.56 35.68
N ASP A 109 -3.32 -5.11 34.47
CA ASP A 109 -2.16 -4.22 34.22
C ASP A 109 -2.28 -2.94 35.08
N GLN A 110 -3.47 -2.31 35.11
CA GLN A 110 -3.74 -1.14 35.95
C GLN A 110 -3.59 -1.45 37.45
N TYR A 111 -4.09 -2.59 37.94
CA TYR A 111 -3.97 -2.97 39.34
C TYR A 111 -2.51 -3.23 39.75
N VAL A 112 -1.76 -3.98 38.93
CA VAL A 112 -0.33 -4.27 39.14
C VAL A 112 0.47 -2.97 39.25
N VAL A 113 0.28 -2.04 38.31
CA VAL A 113 0.95 -0.74 38.32
C VAL A 113 0.53 0.14 39.50
N SER A 114 -0.78 0.23 39.79
CA SER A 114 -1.30 1.15 40.82
C SER A 114 -0.94 0.73 42.24
N ASN A 115 -0.76 -0.57 42.49
CA ASN A 115 -0.41 -1.13 43.80
C ASN A 115 1.07 -1.54 43.89
N GLY A 116 1.89 -1.21 42.87
CA GLY A 116 3.34 -1.41 42.88
C GLY A 116 3.82 -2.87 42.87
N VAL A 117 2.98 -3.80 42.43
CA VAL A 117 3.25 -5.26 42.43
C VAL A 117 4.38 -5.58 41.44
N LYS A 118 5.41 -6.33 41.88
CA LYS A 118 6.60 -6.62 41.06
C LYS A 118 7.12 -8.03 41.28
N PHE A 119 7.06 -8.85 40.24
CA PHE A 119 7.55 -10.23 40.28
C PHE A 119 9.06 -10.31 40.03
N GLN A 120 9.78 -11.16 40.77
CA GLN A 120 11.21 -11.46 40.47
C GLN A 120 11.33 -12.57 39.41
N LEU A 121 10.43 -13.55 39.42
CA LEU A 121 10.34 -14.64 38.45
C LEU A 121 8.88 -15.06 38.24
N ILE A 122 8.50 -15.40 37.00
CA ILE A 122 7.21 -16.04 36.70
C ILE A 122 7.41 -17.35 35.95
N THR A 123 6.67 -18.39 36.34
CA THR A 123 6.53 -19.60 35.54
C THR A 123 5.05 -19.82 35.27
N ALA A 124 4.65 -19.88 34.00
CA ALA A 124 3.26 -20.08 33.62
C ALA A 124 3.06 -21.43 32.94
N TYR A 125 1.97 -22.13 33.26
CA TYR A 125 1.54 -23.38 32.64
C TYR A 125 0.15 -23.16 32.03
N VAL A 126 0.09 -23.08 30.70
CA VAL A 126 -1.19 -23.03 29.95
C VAL A 126 -1.58 -24.44 29.58
N ILE A 127 -2.63 -24.94 30.21
CA ILE A 127 -3.11 -26.31 30.04
C ILE A 127 -4.17 -26.33 28.95
N LYS A 128 -3.90 -27.03 27.85
CA LYS A 128 -4.77 -26.99 26.67
C LYS A 128 -6.05 -27.80 26.88
N SER A 129 -7.16 -27.11 27.09
CA SER A 129 -8.50 -27.71 27.09
C SER A 129 -8.88 -28.23 25.69
N SER A 130 -9.54 -29.38 25.63
CA SER A 130 -9.82 -30.14 24.38
C SER A 130 -10.86 -29.49 23.44
N LEU A 131 -11.38 -28.32 23.80
CA LEU A 131 -12.44 -27.60 23.08
C LEU A 131 -11.94 -26.41 22.24
N ILE A 132 -10.64 -26.07 22.29
CA ILE A 132 -10.08 -24.87 21.64
C ILE A 132 -8.79 -25.20 20.85
N ASP A 133 -8.77 -24.80 19.57
CA ASP A 133 -7.57 -24.86 18.73
C ASP A 133 -6.67 -23.63 18.99
N GLY A 134 -5.60 -23.84 19.76
CA GLY A 134 -4.55 -22.87 20.02
C GLY A 134 -4.17 -22.80 21.49
N VAL A 135 -3.15 -21.99 21.81
CA VAL A 135 -2.76 -21.64 23.19
C VAL A 135 -2.94 -20.13 23.32
N ASN A 136 -3.63 -19.66 24.36
CA ASN A 136 -3.92 -18.24 24.55
C ASN A 136 -3.17 -17.72 25.79
N MET A 137 -2.32 -16.70 25.61
CA MET A 137 -1.50 -16.11 26.68
C MET A 137 -2.14 -14.88 27.37
N SER A 138 -3.39 -14.52 27.03
CA SER A 138 -4.10 -13.33 27.55
C SER A 138 -4.03 -13.19 29.08
N VAL A 139 -4.33 -14.27 29.81
CA VAL A 139 -4.29 -14.33 31.29
C VAL A 139 -2.91 -13.97 31.85
N ILE A 140 -1.83 -14.35 31.16
CA ILE A 140 -0.45 -14.21 31.63
C ILE A 140 0.11 -12.80 31.39
N CYS A 141 -0.42 -12.09 30.38
CA CYS A 141 0.10 -10.79 29.90
C CYS A 141 0.36 -9.73 31.00
N PRO A 142 -0.50 -9.54 32.01
CA PRO A 142 -0.30 -8.51 33.04
C PRO A 142 0.91 -8.75 33.95
N PHE A 143 1.33 -10.00 34.11
CA PHE A 143 2.39 -10.36 35.06
C PHE A 143 3.77 -10.33 34.42
N THR A 144 3.88 -10.77 33.16
CA THR A 144 5.17 -10.87 32.42
C THR A 144 5.75 -9.52 31.98
N ARG A 145 5.15 -8.41 32.42
CA ARG A 145 5.60 -7.04 32.19
C ARG A 145 6.92 -6.74 32.92
N ASN A 146 8.03 -6.80 32.20
CA ASN A 146 9.37 -6.47 32.72
C ASN A 146 9.86 -7.41 33.85
N CYS A 147 9.40 -8.67 33.84
CA CYS A 147 9.82 -9.72 34.78
C CYS A 147 10.38 -10.92 33.99
N PRO A 148 11.49 -11.55 34.41
CA PRO A 148 11.96 -12.82 33.83
C PRO A 148 10.87 -13.90 33.91
N HIS A 149 10.67 -14.64 32.83
CA HIS A 149 9.61 -15.65 32.82
C HIS A 149 9.81 -16.80 31.83
N THR A 150 9.16 -17.91 32.12
CA THR A 150 8.98 -19.04 31.20
C THR A 150 7.52 -19.45 31.14
N ILE A 151 6.98 -19.62 29.94
CA ILE A 151 5.62 -20.08 29.66
C ILE A 151 5.71 -21.46 29.03
N TYR A 152 5.00 -22.43 29.61
CA TYR A 152 4.86 -23.78 29.11
C TYR A 152 3.45 -24.02 28.55
N GLU A 153 3.37 -24.62 27.36
CA GLU A 153 2.14 -25.31 26.92
C GLU A 153 2.12 -26.71 27.54
N VAL A 154 0.95 -27.14 28.01
CA VAL A 154 0.70 -28.51 28.46
C VAL A 154 -0.39 -29.12 27.59
N THR A 155 -0.03 -30.17 26.85
CA THR A 155 -0.96 -30.98 26.03
C THR A 155 -1.06 -32.40 26.59
N PHE A 156 -2.08 -33.15 26.18
CA PHE A 156 -2.26 -34.55 26.58
C PHE A 156 -2.31 -35.45 25.35
N ASP A 157 -1.61 -36.58 25.41
CA ASP A 157 -1.63 -37.64 24.40
C ASP A 157 -1.94 -38.96 25.11
N ALA A 158 -3.13 -39.51 24.87
CA ALA A 158 -3.69 -40.64 25.64
C ALA A 158 -3.50 -40.47 27.17
N ASP A 159 -4.02 -39.35 27.69
CA ASP A 159 -3.92 -38.90 29.09
C ASP A 159 -2.48 -38.69 29.64
N THR A 160 -1.45 -38.90 28.83
CA THR A 160 -0.06 -38.61 29.20
C THR A 160 0.26 -37.14 28.92
N PRO A 161 0.60 -36.32 29.93
CA PRO A 161 0.90 -34.91 29.72
C PRO A 161 2.27 -34.70 29.07
N LYS A 162 2.30 -33.81 28.07
CA LYS A 162 3.51 -33.30 27.40
C LYS A 162 3.62 -31.80 27.64
N THR A 163 4.64 -31.42 28.40
CA THR A 163 5.03 -30.02 28.65
C THR A 163 6.00 -29.57 27.55
N ALA A 164 5.77 -28.42 26.93
CA ALA A 164 6.67 -27.80 25.95
C ALA A 164 6.89 -26.31 26.28
N GLU A 165 8.10 -25.79 26.11
CA GLU A 165 8.36 -24.36 26.28
C GLU A 165 7.77 -23.57 25.11
N LEU A 166 6.87 -22.64 25.42
CA LEU A 166 6.15 -21.81 24.47
C LEU A 166 6.86 -20.47 24.23
N ALA A 167 7.33 -19.87 25.31
CA ALA A 167 8.10 -18.62 25.32
C ALA A 167 8.91 -18.51 26.61
N SER A 168 10.08 -17.88 26.54
CA SER A 168 10.88 -17.48 27.69
C SER A 168 11.47 -16.09 27.48
N VAL A 169 11.73 -15.37 28.57
CA VAL A 169 12.44 -14.08 28.59
C VAL A 169 13.39 -14.10 29.78
N ALA A 170 14.69 -14.02 29.50
CA ALA A 170 15.73 -13.98 30.54
C ALA A 170 15.90 -12.55 31.08
N GLU A 171 16.49 -12.40 32.27
CA GLU A 171 16.88 -11.09 32.81
C GLU A 171 17.84 -10.36 31.85
N ASP A 172 18.76 -11.08 31.19
CA ASP A 172 19.63 -10.54 30.14
C ASP A 172 18.84 -9.88 28.99
N ASP A 173 17.67 -10.42 28.62
CA ASP A 173 16.82 -9.84 27.56
C ASP A 173 16.15 -8.53 28.02
N LEU A 174 15.78 -8.46 29.31
CA LEU A 174 15.19 -7.27 29.92
C LEU A 174 16.24 -6.17 30.13
N ILE A 175 17.46 -6.53 30.53
CA ILE A 175 18.62 -5.65 30.57
C ILE A 175 18.89 -5.07 29.18
N ILE A 176 18.95 -5.90 28.13
CA ILE A 176 19.14 -5.44 26.74
C ILE A 176 18.02 -4.49 26.28
N ALA A 177 16.77 -4.71 26.70
CA ALA A 177 15.64 -3.85 26.36
C ALA A 177 15.59 -2.54 27.17
N ARG A 178 16.03 -2.56 28.44
CA ARG A 178 16.19 -1.38 29.29
C ARG A 178 17.33 -0.50 28.78
N ASP A 179 18.46 -1.14 28.48
CA ASP A 179 19.74 -0.50 28.11
C ASP A 179 19.90 -0.39 26.59
N ILE A 180 18.78 -0.40 25.86
CA ILE A 180 18.65 -0.15 24.41
C ILE A 180 19.30 1.18 23.97
N ASP A 181 19.51 2.12 24.89
CA ASP A 181 20.26 3.36 24.63
C ASP A 181 21.78 3.15 24.45
N LEU A 182 22.32 1.98 24.82
CA LEU A 182 23.72 1.58 24.59
C LEU A 182 23.94 0.92 23.21
N ILE A 183 22.88 0.48 22.51
CA ILE A 183 22.99 -0.11 21.17
C ILE A 183 23.30 1.00 20.16
N ASN A 184 24.45 0.89 19.50
CA ASN A 184 25.04 1.97 18.70
C ASN A 184 25.52 1.58 17.30
N SER A 185 25.72 0.29 16.98
CA SER A 185 26.02 -0.18 15.61
C SER A 185 24.93 -1.11 15.04
N ILE A 186 25.02 -1.39 13.73
CA ILE A 186 24.18 -2.42 13.08
C ILE A 186 24.49 -3.80 13.64
N GLU A 187 25.76 -4.12 13.89
CA GLU A 187 26.18 -5.41 14.42
C GLU A 187 25.63 -5.64 15.84
N ASP A 188 25.75 -4.65 16.73
CA ASP A 188 25.15 -4.68 18.07
C ASP A 188 23.64 -4.91 17.99
N PHE A 189 22.95 -4.19 17.10
CA PHE A 189 21.51 -4.37 16.94
C PHE A 189 21.16 -5.76 16.42
N MET A 190 21.87 -6.27 15.42
CA MET A 190 21.58 -7.57 14.81
C MET A 190 21.86 -8.72 15.79
N LYS A 191 22.89 -8.58 16.62
CA LYS A 191 23.22 -9.49 17.74
C LYS A 191 22.14 -9.48 18.83
N ASN A 192 21.70 -8.29 19.24
CA ASN A 192 20.72 -8.11 20.33
C ASN A 192 19.25 -8.22 19.90
N TYR A 193 18.97 -8.24 18.59
CA TYR A 193 17.60 -8.26 18.06
C TYR A 193 16.72 -9.40 18.59
N PRO A 194 17.18 -10.66 18.76
CA PRO A 194 16.35 -11.72 19.33
C PRO A 194 15.91 -11.42 20.78
N SER A 195 16.81 -10.88 21.59
CA SER A 195 16.55 -10.46 22.97
C SER A 195 15.58 -9.27 23.04
N LEU A 196 15.83 -8.23 22.23
CA LEU A 196 14.90 -7.11 22.07
C LEU A 196 13.51 -7.58 21.65
N LEU A 197 13.41 -8.49 20.68
CA LEU A 197 12.14 -9.02 20.19
C LEU A 197 11.36 -9.77 21.28
N ARG A 198 12.03 -10.63 22.08
CA ARG A 198 11.40 -11.34 23.20
C ARG A 198 10.89 -10.38 24.27
N ALA A 199 11.76 -9.49 24.77
CA ALA A 199 11.41 -8.53 25.81
C ALA A 199 10.30 -7.54 25.37
N LEU A 200 10.35 -7.02 24.13
CA LEU A 200 9.30 -6.13 23.61
C LEU A 200 7.98 -6.88 23.38
N THR A 201 8.01 -8.18 23.05
CA THR A 201 6.78 -8.98 22.90
C THR A 201 6.06 -9.07 24.25
N ALA A 202 6.74 -9.52 25.31
CA ALA A 202 6.14 -9.61 26.64
C ALA A 202 5.65 -8.25 27.19
N ARG A 203 6.39 -7.17 26.90
CA ARG A 203 6.02 -5.81 27.34
C ARG A 203 4.85 -5.18 26.57
N THR A 204 4.53 -5.63 25.34
CA THR A 204 3.50 -5.00 24.49
C THR A 204 2.35 -5.90 24.05
N MET A 205 2.44 -7.22 24.25
CA MET A 205 1.36 -8.16 23.99
C MET A 205 0.11 -7.81 24.81
N GLY A 206 -1.02 -7.61 24.15
CA GLY A 206 -2.27 -7.15 24.79
C GLY A 206 -2.32 -5.66 25.16
N THR A 207 -1.27 -4.85 24.99
CA THR A 207 -1.30 -3.41 25.33
C THR A 207 -1.63 -2.53 24.11
N VAL A 208 -2.01 -1.28 24.36
CA VAL A 208 -2.18 -0.24 23.31
C VAL A 208 -0.85 0.31 22.77
N GLY A 209 0.29 -0.33 23.08
CA GLY A 209 1.63 0.11 22.75
C GLY A 209 2.32 0.89 23.88
N ASP A 210 3.60 1.19 23.68
CA ASP A 210 4.47 1.89 24.63
C ASP A 210 5.18 3.05 23.93
N ARG A 211 4.74 4.28 24.23
CA ARG A 211 5.29 5.50 23.61
C ARG A 211 6.71 5.82 24.03
N GLU A 212 7.12 5.46 25.24
CA GLU A 212 8.49 5.72 25.72
C GLU A 212 9.47 4.78 25.04
N LEU A 213 9.15 3.48 25.03
CA LEU A 213 9.94 2.45 24.38
C LEU A 213 10.01 2.66 22.86
N ARG A 214 8.91 3.09 22.23
CA ARG A 214 8.90 3.54 20.83
C ARG A 214 9.93 4.64 20.58
N ASN A 215 9.97 5.65 21.45
CA ASN A 215 10.90 6.76 21.31
C ASN A 215 12.35 6.34 21.56
N LYS A 216 12.60 5.36 22.46
CA LYS A 216 13.91 4.71 22.63
C LYS A 216 14.35 3.92 21.39
N VAL A 217 13.47 3.12 20.79
CA VAL A 217 13.76 2.39 19.52
C VAL A 217 14.08 3.36 18.37
N ILE A 218 13.37 4.49 18.27
CA ILE A 218 13.65 5.53 17.26
C ILE A 218 14.96 6.28 17.54
N LYS A 219 15.29 6.56 18.82
CA LYS A 219 16.62 7.10 19.19
C LYS A 219 17.73 6.13 18.80
N MET A 220 17.57 4.83 19.08
CA MET A 220 18.50 3.78 18.67
C MET A 220 18.66 3.72 17.14
N GLN A 221 17.57 3.70 16.38
CA GLN A 221 17.58 3.76 14.92
C GLN A 221 18.40 4.97 14.41
N ASN A 222 18.14 6.16 14.96
CA ASN A 222 18.83 7.39 14.60
C ASN A 222 20.32 7.38 14.98
N ARG A 223 20.70 6.80 16.15
CA ARG A 223 22.11 6.62 16.53
C ARG A 223 22.83 5.66 15.58
N ILE A 224 22.25 4.49 15.31
CA ILE A 224 22.85 3.49 14.41
C ILE A 224 23.05 4.07 13.01
N CYS A 225 22.01 4.69 12.42
CA CYS A 225 22.16 5.38 11.13
C CYS A 225 23.17 6.53 11.16
N SER A 226 23.34 7.20 12.31
CA SER A 226 24.39 8.20 12.52
C SER A 226 25.78 7.60 12.73
N ASN A 227 25.91 6.30 12.94
CA ASN A 227 27.18 5.60 13.17
C ASN A 227 27.61 4.73 11.97
N VAL A 228 26.71 4.46 11.01
CA VAL A 228 27.03 3.98 9.63
C VAL A 228 27.74 5.08 8.80
N LYS A 229 28.54 5.94 9.46
CA LYS A 229 29.47 6.88 8.83
C LYS A 229 30.69 6.07 8.37
N GLY A 230 30.62 5.51 7.16
CA GLY A 230 31.71 4.73 6.57
C GLY A 230 33.08 5.40 6.70
N THR A 231 34.10 4.56 6.86
CA THR A 231 35.48 4.84 7.32
C THR A 231 36.31 5.81 6.45
N VAL A 232 35.73 6.37 5.38
CA VAL A 232 36.35 7.40 4.55
C VAL A 232 35.72 8.76 4.86
N PRO A 233 36.41 9.67 5.58
CA PRO A 233 35.82 10.95 6.01
C PRO A 233 35.43 11.89 4.86
N HIS A 234 36.05 11.77 3.69
CA HIS A 234 36.03 12.83 2.68
C HIS A 234 35.08 12.62 1.46
N ILE A 235 34.54 11.41 1.20
CA ILE A 235 33.84 11.10 -0.07
C ILE A 235 32.73 12.11 -0.41
N GLY A 236 31.90 12.47 0.57
CA GLY A 236 30.81 13.43 0.36
C GLY A 236 31.26 14.84 -0.03
N LYS A 237 32.49 15.23 0.37
CA LYS A 237 33.12 16.49 -0.04
C LYS A 237 33.86 16.33 -1.37
N LEU A 238 34.54 15.21 -1.61
CA LEU A 238 35.14 14.91 -2.93
C LEU A 238 34.09 14.91 -4.05
N LEU A 239 32.88 14.41 -3.78
CA LEU A 239 31.72 14.47 -4.67
C LEU A 239 31.22 15.90 -4.92
N GLN A 240 31.16 16.75 -3.90
CA GLN A 240 30.87 18.18 -4.11
C GLN A 240 31.96 18.81 -5.00
N ASP A 241 33.23 18.54 -4.71
CA ASP A 241 34.37 19.14 -5.38
C ASP A 241 34.53 18.67 -6.84
N SER A 242 34.09 17.46 -7.19
CA SER A 242 34.00 17.02 -8.60
C SER A 242 32.83 17.68 -9.33
N LEU A 243 31.65 17.77 -8.70
CA LEU A 243 30.48 18.44 -9.31
C LEU A 243 30.71 19.94 -9.54
N GLU A 244 31.37 20.63 -8.60
CA GLU A 244 31.73 22.05 -8.73
C GLU A 244 32.81 22.30 -9.82
N ARG A 245 33.55 21.25 -10.22
CA ARG A 245 34.46 21.27 -11.38
C ARG A 245 33.82 20.76 -12.68
N ASN A 246 32.52 20.44 -12.69
CA ASN A 246 31.80 19.75 -13.79
C ASN A 246 32.38 18.38 -14.18
N ASP A 247 33.14 17.73 -13.31
CA ASP A 247 33.71 16.40 -13.54
C ASP A 247 32.65 15.32 -13.24
N LEU A 248 31.89 14.95 -14.27
CA LEU A 248 30.79 14.00 -14.17
C LEU A 248 31.25 12.56 -13.90
N GLU A 249 32.37 12.13 -14.49
CA GLU A 249 32.88 10.76 -14.36
C GLU A 249 33.35 10.48 -12.92
N THR A 250 34.18 11.36 -12.38
CA THR A 250 34.61 11.28 -10.96
C THR A 250 33.42 11.38 -10.01
N SER A 251 32.42 12.21 -10.34
CA SER A 251 31.19 12.32 -9.53
C SER A 251 30.37 11.04 -9.53
N LEU A 252 30.24 10.33 -10.67
CA LEU A 252 29.57 9.03 -10.74
C LEU A 252 30.34 7.93 -9.99
N ASN A 253 31.67 7.99 -9.99
CA ASN A 253 32.51 7.10 -9.18
C ASN A 253 32.26 7.35 -7.67
N TYR A 254 32.35 8.58 -7.18
CA TYR A 254 32.06 8.88 -5.76
C TYR A 254 30.60 8.61 -5.38
N GLY A 255 29.64 8.81 -6.28
CA GLY A 255 28.24 8.38 -6.08
C GLY A 255 28.12 6.86 -5.90
N SER A 256 28.78 6.08 -6.75
CA SER A 256 28.86 4.62 -6.64
C SER A 256 29.52 4.17 -5.33
N GLN A 257 30.59 4.86 -4.90
CA GLN A 257 31.25 4.59 -3.61
C GLN A 257 30.36 4.93 -2.40
N LEU A 258 29.50 5.96 -2.48
CA LEU A 258 28.52 6.25 -1.42
C LEU A 258 27.43 5.17 -1.30
N VAL A 259 27.13 4.44 -2.38
CA VAL A 259 26.27 3.25 -2.34
C VAL A 259 27.03 2.06 -1.76
N LEU A 260 28.25 1.78 -2.24
CA LEU A 260 29.07 0.65 -1.76
C LEU A 260 29.38 0.73 -0.26
N ASN A 261 29.70 1.92 0.27
CA ASN A 261 29.98 2.13 1.69
C ASN A 261 28.71 2.19 2.58
N HIS A 262 27.52 1.86 2.05
CA HIS A 262 26.27 1.79 2.80
C HIS A 262 25.91 0.32 3.09
N GLU A 263 26.78 -0.36 3.83
CA GLU A 263 26.57 -1.75 4.27
C GLU A 263 25.46 -1.83 5.32
N VAL A 264 24.23 -2.01 4.85
CA VAL A 264 23.05 -2.23 5.68
C VAL A 264 22.44 -3.60 5.33
N PRO A 265 22.37 -4.56 6.26
CA PRO A 265 21.68 -5.83 6.05
C PRO A 265 20.24 -5.60 5.58
N SER A 266 19.80 -6.35 4.57
CA SER A 266 18.51 -6.12 3.89
C SER A 266 17.30 -6.23 4.82
N ASP A 267 17.44 -6.95 5.93
CA ASP A 267 16.44 -7.14 6.98
C ASP A 267 16.57 -6.17 8.18
N PHE A 268 17.62 -5.36 8.28
CA PHE A 268 17.80 -4.37 9.35
C PHE A 268 16.60 -3.40 9.43
N ALA A 269 16.15 -2.92 8.27
CA ALA A 269 15.02 -2.02 8.15
C ALA A 269 13.69 -2.66 8.59
N SER A 270 13.43 -3.90 8.18
CA SER A 270 12.20 -4.62 8.54
C SER A 270 12.18 -5.05 10.01
N LYS A 271 13.34 -5.40 10.57
CA LYS A 271 13.55 -5.69 12.01
C LYS A 271 13.27 -4.47 12.90
N ILE A 272 13.87 -3.30 12.62
CA ILE A 272 13.55 -2.08 13.38
C ILE A 272 12.07 -1.70 13.23
N GLN A 273 11.51 -1.76 12.02
CA GLN A 273 10.09 -1.46 11.81
C GLN A 273 9.14 -2.51 12.44
N CYS A 274 9.63 -3.70 12.79
CA CYS A 274 8.90 -4.65 13.63
C CYS A 274 8.78 -4.12 15.06
N LEU A 275 9.92 -3.79 15.70
CA LEU A 275 9.97 -3.28 17.07
C LEU A 275 9.15 -1.98 17.23
N ILE A 276 9.25 -1.06 16.26
CA ILE A 276 8.44 0.19 16.27
C ILE A 276 6.93 -0.13 16.26
N ARG A 277 6.47 -1.08 15.43
CA ARG A 277 5.04 -1.45 15.35
C ARG A 277 4.54 -2.17 16.61
N MET A 278 5.38 -2.96 17.28
CA MET A 278 5.08 -3.55 18.58
C MET A 278 4.82 -2.45 19.62
N CYS A 279 5.69 -1.44 19.68
CA CYS A 279 5.50 -0.26 20.53
C CYS A 279 4.33 0.65 20.10
N GLU A 280 3.70 0.41 18.94
CA GLU A 280 2.50 1.09 18.44
C GLU A 280 1.21 0.27 18.66
N GLY A 281 1.28 -0.82 19.44
CA GLY A 281 0.11 -1.60 19.87
C GLY A 281 -0.38 -2.65 18.88
N VAL A 282 0.45 -3.08 17.91
CA VAL A 282 0.05 -4.09 16.91
C VAL A 282 -0.33 -5.45 17.52
N LEU A 283 0.14 -5.74 18.74
CA LEU A 283 -0.13 -6.98 19.48
C LEU A 283 -1.34 -6.88 20.45
N ARG A 284 -2.15 -5.81 20.39
CA ARG A 284 -3.29 -5.57 21.30
C ARG A 284 -4.34 -6.70 21.33
N PHE A 285 -4.46 -7.46 20.24
CA PHE A 285 -5.44 -8.53 20.06
C PHE A 285 -4.77 -9.84 19.59
N THR A 286 -3.54 -10.10 20.05
CA THR A 286 -2.66 -11.13 19.50
C THR A 286 -2.04 -11.90 20.66
N PHE A 287 -2.59 -13.10 20.95
CA PHE A 287 -2.35 -13.83 22.19
C PHE A 287 -1.88 -15.28 22.01
N ASP A 288 -1.93 -15.80 20.78
CA ASP A 288 -1.43 -17.13 20.43
C ASP A 288 -0.11 -17.03 19.65
N PRO A 289 0.79 -18.03 19.74
CA PRO A 289 2.11 -17.95 19.11
C PRO A 289 2.06 -17.71 17.60
N ASP A 290 1.10 -18.31 16.89
CA ASP A 290 1.02 -18.27 15.43
C ASP A 290 0.38 -16.98 14.89
N SER A 291 -0.50 -16.32 15.64
CA SER A 291 -0.88 -14.94 15.37
C SER A 291 0.25 -13.97 15.67
N ILE A 292 1.09 -14.21 16.70
CA ILE A 292 2.35 -13.48 16.89
C ILE A 292 3.32 -13.74 15.72
N GLN A 293 3.29 -14.92 15.08
CA GLN A 293 4.08 -15.19 13.86
C GLN A 293 3.51 -14.49 12.61
N SER A 294 2.20 -14.44 12.43
CA SER A 294 1.56 -13.83 11.25
C SER A 294 1.40 -12.30 11.35
N ALA A 295 1.33 -11.73 12.56
CA ALA A 295 1.41 -10.28 12.79
C ALA A 295 2.74 -9.66 12.32
N ARG A 296 3.79 -10.48 12.14
CA ARG A 296 5.06 -10.08 11.50
C ARG A 296 4.85 -9.63 10.04
N ALA A 297 3.78 -10.09 9.38
CA ALA A 297 3.64 -10.05 7.92
C ALA A 297 2.85 -8.87 7.34
N GLU A 298 1.77 -8.35 7.95
CA GLU A 298 0.92 -7.36 7.24
C GLU A 298 0.20 -6.26 8.06
N ARG A 299 0.00 -5.13 7.35
CA ARG A 299 -0.89 -3.98 7.59
C ARG A 299 -0.38 -2.87 8.52
N ALA A 300 -0.84 -1.66 8.18
CA ALA A 300 -0.37 -0.39 8.71
C ALA A 300 -1.53 0.61 8.85
N LYS A 301 -1.52 1.39 9.93
CA LYS A 301 -2.29 2.62 10.13
C LYS A 301 -1.39 3.66 10.83
N PRO A 302 -1.69 4.98 10.70
CA PRO A 302 -0.72 6.02 11.02
C PRO A 302 -0.62 6.32 12.51
N VAL A 303 0.57 6.74 12.93
CA VAL A 303 0.95 7.02 14.32
C VAL A 303 0.53 8.43 14.74
N THR A 304 0.31 8.64 16.04
CA THR A 304 0.07 9.96 16.64
C THR A 304 1.30 10.88 16.60
N PRO A 305 1.12 12.22 16.67
CA PRO A 305 2.17 13.19 16.32
C PRO A 305 3.38 13.27 17.29
N PHE A 306 4.44 13.91 16.79
CA PHE A 306 5.73 14.14 17.45
C PHE A 306 5.73 15.44 18.27
N GLU A 307 6.43 15.48 19.40
CA GLU A 307 6.66 16.70 20.20
C GLU A 307 8.11 16.82 20.71
N ALA A 308 8.75 17.94 20.37
CA ALA A 308 9.97 18.54 20.96
C ALA A 308 10.31 19.81 20.15
N ILE A 309 11.08 20.82 20.60
CA ILE A 309 11.44 21.40 21.91
C ILE A 309 11.76 22.88 21.57
N ASP A 310 11.40 23.85 22.42
CA ASP A 310 11.68 25.29 22.18
C ASP A 310 13.10 25.71 22.62
N THR A 311 13.61 26.81 22.04
CA THR A 311 14.84 27.52 22.45
C THR A 311 14.71 29.03 22.15
N GLU A 312 15.38 29.87 22.95
CA GLU A 312 15.03 31.28 23.17
C GLU A 312 15.75 32.31 22.27
N ASP A 313 15.37 33.58 22.42
CA ASP A 313 15.75 34.76 21.61
C ASP A 313 17.06 35.46 22.06
N ALA A 314 17.54 36.41 21.25
CA ALA A 314 18.65 37.32 21.58
C ALA A 314 18.46 38.73 20.96
N TYR A 315 19.05 39.76 21.58
CA TYR A 315 18.69 41.19 21.41
C TYR A 315 19.56 42.00 20.41
N THR A 316 19.25 43.30 20.28
CA THR A 316 19.65 44.22 19.18
C THR A 316 20.26 45.56 19.64
N GLU A 317 21.00 46.22 18.73
CA GLU A 317 21.55 47.60 18.76
C GLU A 317 21.79 48.05 17.28
N THR A 318 22.08 49.29 16.84
CA THR A 318 22.01 50.68 17.34
C THR A 318 21.26 51.55 16.28
N ASP A 319 20.90 52.79 16.60
CA ASP A 319 19.95 53.66 15.85
C ASP A 319 20.34 54.15 14.43
N SER A 320 19.31 54.48 13.64
CA SER A 320 19.33 55.38 12.47
C SER A 320 17.91 55.96 12.22
N PRO A 321 17.74 57.20 11.72
CA PRO A 321 16.40 57.82 11.61
C PRO A 321 15.55 57.27 10.46
N PHE A 322 14.28 57.01 10.79
CA PHE A 322 13.25 56.34 9.97
C PHE A 322 12.96 57.00 8.60
N VAL A 323 12.94 56.20 7.53
CA VAL A 323 12.54 56.60 6.16
C VAL A 323 11.21 55.95 5.73
N CYS A 324 10.45 56.62 4.85
CA CYS A 324 9.09 56.23 4.46
C CYS A 324 9.01 54.82 3.80
N PRO A 325 8.11 53.91 4.26
CA PRO A 325 8.29 52.48 4.06
C PRO A 325 7.67 51.91 2.77
N ILE A 326 7.91 52.55 1.61
CA ILE A 326 7.23 52.21 0.34
C ILE A 326 8.19 51.88 -0.82
N SER A 327 9.39 52.45 -0.86
CA SER A 327 10.36 52.24 -1.96
C SER A 327 11.39 51.15 -1.63
N TYR A 328 11.49 50.13 -2.49
CA TYR A 328 12.51 49.07 -2.43
C TYR A 328 13.63 49.18 -3.46
N GLU A 329 13.54 50.21 -4.29
CA GLU A 329 14.20 50.27 -5.59
C GLU A 329 15.73 50.43 -5.50
N ASP A 330 16.26 50.84 -4.34
CA ASP A 330 17.69 51.10 -4.08
C ASP A 330 18.32 50.18 -2.99
N GLU A 331 17.61 49.20 -2.42
CA GLU A 331 18.07 48.47 -1.21
C GLU A 331 18.56 47.02 -1.44
N THR A 332 19.58 46.61 -0.67
CA THR A 332 20.29 45.34 -0.82
C THR A 332 19.64 44.13 -0.16
N ASP A 333 18.77 44.34 0.84
CA ASP A 333 18.34 43.29 1.78
C ASP A 333 16.81 43.24 1.99
N PRO A 334 16.04 42.80 0.96
CA PRO A 334 14.59 42.66 1.05
C PRO A 334 14.14 41.45 1.89
N ALA A 335 12.95 41.54 2.46
CA ALA A 335 12.31 40.51 3.28
C ALA A 335 10.82 40.40 2.94
N ILE A 336 10.34 39.19 2.62
CA ILE A 336 8.94 38.94 2.29
C ILE A 336 8.11 38.96 3.58
N LEU A 337 7.09 39.81 3.67
CA LEU A 337 6.16 39.80 4.80
C LEU A 337 5.24 38.58 4.73
N ILE A 338 5.02 37.94 5.88
CA ILE A 338 4.07 36.84 6.05
C ILE A 338 2.96 37.30 6.99
N VAL A 339 1.72 37.26 6.50
CA VAL A 339 0.52 37.58 7.25
C VAL A 339 0.11 36.43 8.15
N LYS A 340 -0.36 36.77 9.35
CA LYS A 340 -0.79 35.85 10.39
C LYS A 340 -2.08 35.12 10.01
N PRO A 341 -2.05 33.80 9.73
CA PRO A 341 -3.27 33.04 9.52
C PRO A 341 -3.99 32.82 10.86
N GLU A 342 -5.30 32.57 10.80
CA GLU A 342 -6.10 32.19 11.98
C GLU A 342 -5.54 30.94 12.70
N LYS A 343 -5.02 30.00 11.91
CA LYS A 343 -4.42 28.72 12.36
C LYS A 343 -3.26 28.37 11.42
N PRO A 344 -2.16 27.75 11.90
CA PRO A 344 -1.04 27.38 11.05
C PRO A 344 -1.49 26.39 9.96
N ILE A 345 -0.91 26.50 8.76
CA ILE A 345 -1.50 25.91 7.54
C ILE A 345 -1.79 24.40 7.69
N MET A 346 -0.90 23.61 8.32
CA MET A 346 -1.09 22.18 8.53
C MET A 346 -2.35 21.82 9.34
N PHE A 347 -2.73 22.63 10.33
CA PHE A 347 -3.91 22.40 11.18
C PHE A 347 -5.23 22.53 10.42
N THR A 348 -5.17 23.02 9.18
CA THR A 348 -6.33 23.22 8.29
C THR A 348 -6.40 22.19 7.15
N LEU A 349 -5.65 21.08 7.28
CA LEU A 349 -5.53 19.99 6.31
C LEU A 349 -5.87 18.64 6.96
N GLY A 350 -6.43 17.71 6.18
CA GLY A 350 -6.65 16.34 6.66
C GLY A 350 -5.33 15.57 6.85
N ILE A 351 -5.27 14.71 7.88
CA ILE A 351 -4.07 13.97 8.34
C ILE A 351 -3.24 13.37 7.20
N LYS A 352 -3.87 12.70 6.23
CA LYS A 352 -3.18 12.10 5.07
C LYS A 352 -2.38 13.11 4.23
N THR A 353 -2.83 14.37 4.14
CA THR A 353 -2.10 15.44 3.47
C THR A 353 -1.01 16.02 4.36
N VAL A 354 -1.26 16.15 5.67
CA VAL A 354 -0.26 16.60 6.65
C VAL A 354 0.95 15.68 6.62
N ASN A 355 0.77 14.37 6.81
CA ASN A 355 1.86 13.40 6.81
C ASN A 355 2.67 13.48 5.50
N GLN A 356 2.01 13.40 4.34
CA GLN A 356 2.70 13.49 3.03
C GLN A 356 3.56 14.74 2.87
N VAL A 357 3.18 15.87 3.47
CA VAL A 357 3.91 17.13 3.35
C VAL A 357 4.98 17.28 4.45
N ILE A 358 4.84 16.61 5.59
CA ILE A 358 5.93 16.46 6.58
C ILE A 358 7.01 15.52 6.03
N ASP A 359 6.61 14.37 5.44
CA ASP A 359 7.50 13.36 4.85
C ASP A 359 8.41 13.97 3.76
N CYS A 360 7.85 14.87 2.93
CA CYS A 360 8.60 15.69 1.98
C CYS A 360 7.83 16.99 1.67
N PRO A 361 8.31 18.17 2.10
CA PRO A 361 7.63 19.45 1.87
C PRO A 361 7.36 19.80 0.41
N LEU A 362 8.14 19.28 -0.54
CA LEU A 362 7.88 19.43 -1.98
C LEU A 362 6.54 18.81 -2.42
N ASN A 363 5.91 17.94 -1.60
CA ASN A 363 4.53 17.50 -1.83
C ASN A 363 3.51 18.65 -1.74
N ALA A 364 3.81 19.74 -1.01
CA ALA A 364 2.91 20.90 -0.88
C ALA A 364 2.54 21.48 -2.26
N PHE A 365 3.54 21.62 -3.15
CA PHE A 365 3.40 22.17 -4.50
C PHE A 365 2.31 21.49 -5.36
N PHE A 366 2.01 20.21 -5.09
CA PHE A 366 0.98 19.43 -5.79
C PHE A 366 -0.39 19.47 -5.10
N LYS A 367 -0.58 20.29 -4.05
CA LYS A 367 -1.82 20.40 -3.28
C LYS A 367 -2.40 21.80 -3.42
N LYS A 368 -3.41 21.98 -4.29
CA LYS A 368 -4.10 23.28 -4.47
C LYS A 368 -4.51 23.92 -3.13
N SER A 369 -5.02 23.13 -2.18
CA SER A 369 -5.43 23.60 -0.85
C SER A 369 -4.29 24.09 0.04
N VAL A 370 -3.03 23.74 -0.26
CA VAL A 370 -1.84 24.27 0.41
C VAL A 370 -1.34 25.49 -0.34
N ASN A 371 -1.17 25.42 -1.67
CA ASN A 371 -0.75 26.56 -2.50
C ASN A 371 -1.65 27.79 -2.26
N THR A 372 -2.97 27.63 -2.34
CA THR A 372 -3.93 28.73 -2.09
C THR A 372 -3.69 29.40 -0.73
N LYS A 373 -3.63 28.62 0.36
CA LYS A 373 -3.43 29.15 1.71
C LYS A 373 -2.05 29.77 1.91
N THR A 374 -1.00 29.19 1.33
CA THR A 374 0.35 29.78 1.34
C THR A 374 0.37 31.13 0.63
N ILE A 375 -0.25 31.24 -0.55
CA ILE A 375 -0.32 32.48 -1.33
C ILE A 375 -1.17 33.53 -0.61
N GLU A 376 -2.28 33.15 0.03
CA GLU A 376 -3.12 34.04 0.85
C GLU A 376 -2.35 34.62 2.06
N THR A 377 -1.45 33.84 2.67
CA THR A 377 -0.60 34.29 3.80
C THR A 377 0.65 35.06 3.40
N ILE A 378 1.00 35.11 2.12
CA ILE A 378 2.13 35.92 1.63
C ILE A 378 1.66 37.36 1.39
N ASP A 379 2.58 38.30 1.55
CA ASP A 379 2.38 39.71 1.31
C ASP A 379 3.63 40.31 0.64
N HIS A 380 3.58 41.61 0.36
CA HIS A 380 4.60 42.38 -0.34
C HIS A 380 5.95 42.36 0.42
N PRO A 381 7.08 42.52 -0.29
CA PRO A 381 8.38 42.62 0.34
C PRO A 381 8.55 43.98 1.01
N VAL A 382 9.32 44.01 2.10
CA VAL A 382 9.80 45.23 2.77
C VAL A 382 11.28 45.06 3.17
N SER A 383 11.89 46.09 3.73
CA SER A 383 13.32 46.10 4.08
C SER A 383 13.61 45.39 5.40
N LEU A 384 14.78 44.76 5.50
CA LEU A 384 15.40 44.54 6.80
C LEU A 384 15.75 45.85 7.54
N ARG A 385 16.13 46.93 6.84
CA ARG A 385 16.40 48.24 7.43
C ARG A 385 15.15 48.82 8.11
N ILE A 386 14.04 48.89 7.38
CA ILE A 386 12.77 49.44 7.88
C ILE A 386 12.13 48.55 8.95
N ILE A 387 12.24 47.22 8.87
CA ILE A 387 11.87 46.33 10.00
C ILE A 387 12.70 46.68 11.24
N ARG A 388 14.01 46.92 11.09
CA ARG A 388 14.93 47.27 12.18
C ARG A 388 14.69 48.67 12.75
N GLU A 389 14.56 49.69 11.91
CA GLU A 389 14.25 51.08 12.30
C GLU A 389 12.92 51.11 13.08
N ALA A 390 11.88 50.42 12.60
CA ALA A 390 10.60 50.28 13.28
C ALA A 390 10.71 49.59 14.66
N GLN A 391 11.51 48.52 14.76
CA GLN A 391 11.80 47.83 16.02
C GLN A 391 12.54 48.75 17.00
N GLN A 392 13.54 49.50 16.53
CA GLN A 392 14.39 50.39 17.34
C GLN A 392 13.62 51.56 17.95
N ILE A 393 12.72 52.20 17.18
CA ILE A 393 11.84 53.26 17.70
C ILE A 393 10.68 52.75 18.57
N GLY A 394 10.70 51.47 18.97
CA GLY A 394 9.66 50.85 19.81
C GLY A 394 8.30 50.66 19.13
N ARG A 395 8.25 50.65 17.79
CA ARG A 395 7.02 50.53 16.98
C ARG A 395 7.17 49.43 15.91
N PRO A 396 7.36 48.16 16.32
CA PRO A 396 7.55 47.05 15.38
C PRO A 396 6.40 46.91 14.39
N LEU A 397 6.69 46.39 13.19
CA LEU A 397 5.68 46.13 12.16
C LEU A 397 4.77 44.95 12.55
N VAL A 398 3.72 45.26 13.30
CA VAL A 398 2.65 44.32 13.68
C VAL A 398 1.59 44.14 12.58
N GLU A 399 1.51 45.06 11.63
CA GLU A 399 0.60 45.04 10.48
C GLU A 399 1.34 45.37 9.18
N SER A 400 0.88 44.78 8.06
CA SER A 400 1.39 45.04 6.72
C SER A 400 1.17 46.50 6.34
N PRO A 401 2.21 47.27 5.96
CA PRO A 401 2.05 48.66 5.53
C PRO A 401 1.21 48.78 4.26
N MET A 402 1.23 47.73 3.42
CA MET A 402 0.49 47.63 2.17
C MET A 402 -0.97 47.17 2.38
N THR A 403 -1.19 46.07 3.13
CA THR A 403 -2.52 45.43 3.21
C THR A 403 -3.26 45.63 4.53
N ARG A 404 -2.62 46.22 5.55
CA ARG A 404 -3.14 46.38 6.93
C ARG A 404 -3.56 45.06 7.62
N ARG A 405 -3.12 43.92 7.09
CA ARG A 405 -3.31 42.60 7.72
C ARG A 405 -2.25 42.38 8.79
N PRO A 406 -2.56 41.72 9.92
CA PRO A 406 -1.59 41.45 10.98
C PRO A 406 -0.46 40.53 10.50
N ILE A 407 0.77 40.83 10.90
CA ILE A 407 1.98 40.11 10.51
C ILE A 407 2.24 38.93 11.45
N LEU A 408 2.77 37.82 10.89
CA LEU A 408 3.34 36.69 11.62
C LEU A 408 4.84 36.83 11.83
N GLY A 409 5.53 37.36 10.82
CA GLY A 409 6.96 37.56 10.74
C GLY A 409 7.37 37.91 9.31
N ALA A 410 8.68 37.95 9.06
CA ALA A 410 9.25 38.19 7.74
C ALA A 410 10.19 37.04 7.32
N ILE A 411 10.34 36.83 6.01
CA ILE A 411 11.33 35.93 5.42
C ILE A 411 12.42 36.80 4.78
N PRO A 412 13.52 37.11 5.48
CA PRO A 412 14.64 37.85 4.92
C PRO A 412 15.34 37.05 3.82
N LEU A 413 15.64 37.72 2.71
CA LEU A 413 16.28 37.13 1.53
C LEU A 413 17.80 37.39 1.55
N GLY A 414 18.54 36.77 0.64
CA GLY A 414 20.00 36.91 0.55
C GLY A 414 20.81 35.75 1.17
N ALA A 415 22.06 35.63 0.73
CA ALA A 415 22.95 34.48 0.96
C ALA A 415 23.68 34.44 2.32
N HIS A 416 22.99 34.70 3.44
CA HIS A 416 23.60 34.66 4.78
C HIS A 416 22.89 33.71 5.77
N HIS A 417 23.65 33.15 6.71
CA HIS A 417 23.16 32.14 7.67
C HIS A 417 22.08 32.68 8.60
N SER A 418 22.16 33.95 9.03
CA SER A 418 21.11 34.58 9.85
C SER A 418 19.79 34.66 9.10
N HIS A 419 19.83 35.00 7.80
CA HIS A 419 18.62 35.12 6.98
C HIS A 419 17.98 33.74 6.76
N VAL A 420 18.80 32.70 6.56
CA VAL A 420 18.35 31.29 6.55
C VAL A 420 17.69 30.88 7.88
N ARG A 421 18.27 31.22 9.04
CA ARG A 421 17.70 30.90 10.36
C ARG A 421 16.36 31.61 10.60
N ALA A 422 16.28 32.90 10.29
CA ALA A 422 15.05 33.69 10.42
C ALA A 422 13.94 33.21 9.46
N ALA A 423 14.28 32.96 8.19
CA ALA A 423 13.36 32.37 7.23
C ALA A 423 12.82 31.00 7.69
N ASN A 424 13.67 30.15 8.28
CA ASN A 424 13.24 28.86 8.83
C ASN A 424 12.26 29.03 10.01
N TRP A 425 12.48 30.00 10.90
CA TRP A 425 11.57 30.31 12.01
C TRP A 425 10.20 30.79 11.50
N THR A 426 10.17 31.74 10.56
CA THR A 426 8.91 32.26 10.00
C THR A 426 8.14 31.18 9.25
N LEU A 427 8.83 30.31 8.50
CA LEU A 427 8.22 29.16 7.84
C LEU A 427 7.67 28.13 8.83
N SER A 428 8.37 27.81 9.94
CA SER A 428 7.83 26.88 10.93
C SER A 428 6.62 27.48 11.67
N LYS A 429 6.65 28.77 12.00
CA LYS A 429 5.48 29.48 12.55
C LYS A 429 4.28 29.41 11.59
N LEU A 430 4.50 29.63 10.29
CA LEU A 430 3.46 29.61 9.26
C LEU A 430 2.80 28.23 9.08
N PHE A 431 3.59 27.17 8.95
CA PHE A 431 3.05 25.84 8.63
C PHE A 431 2.55 25.08 9.87
N SER A 432 3.23 25.18 11.01
CA SER A 432 3.01 24.32 12.19
C SER A 432 2.88 25.05 13.54
N GLY A 433 2.94 26.38 13.56
CA GLY A 433 2.94 27.18 14.81
C GLY A 433 4.31 27.29 15.49
N GLY A 434 5.37 26.74 14.88
CA GLY A 434 6.76 26.88 15.34
C GLY A 434 7.55 25.57 15.30
N LYS A 435 6.87 24.42 15.42
CA LYS A 435 7.50 23.10 15.41
C LYS A 435 8.18 22.82 14.06
N GLN A 436 9.47 22.53 14.05
CA GLN A 436 10.19 22.25 12.80
C GLN A 436 9.79 20.85 12.27
N LEU A 437 8.86 20.82 11.30
CA LEU A 437 8.28 19.60 10.75
C LEU A 437 8.60 19.49 9.26
N GLY A 438 9.32 18.42 8.89
CA GLY A 438 9.89 18.26 7.54
C GLY A 438 11.16 19.10 7.32
N ASN A 439 11.79 18.95 6.16
CA ASN A 439 13.02 19.68 5.84
C ASN A 439 12.74 21.16 5.54
N MET A 440 13.26 22.07 6.38
CA MET A 440 13.06 23.52 6.23
C MET A 440 13.63 24.10 4.93
N ASP A 441 14.68 23.53 4.36
CA ASP A 441 15.19 23.95 3.05
C ASP A 441 14.25 23.54 1.91
N PHE A 442 13.45 22.47 2.08
CA PHE A 442 12.38 22.13 1.13
C PHE A 442 11.11 22.94 1.35
N TRP A 443 10.86 23.47 2.55
CA TRP A 443 9.86 24.52 2.75
C TRP A 443 10.24 25.81 2.04
N PHE A 444 11.51 26.22 2.13
CA PHE A 444 12.02 27.36 1.36
C PHE A 444 12.02 27.10 -0.16
N ALA A 445 12.40 25.89 -0.60
CA ALA A 445 12.33 25.50 -2.01
C ALA A 445 10.90 25.51 -2.55
N TYR A 446 9.91 25.10 -1.76
CA TYR A 446 8.49 25.21 -2.13
C TYR A 446 8.08 26.66 -2.35
N LEU A 447 8.48 27.60 -1.46
CA LEU A 447 8.27 29.03 -1.64
C LEU A 447 8.96 29.56 -2.91
N TYR A 448 10.24 29.23 -3.12
CA TYR A 448 10.98 29.57 -4.34
C TYR A 448 10.24 29.11 -5.60
N LEU A 449 9.77 27.86 -5.64
CA LEU A 449 9.06 27.26 -6.77
C LEU A 449 7.69 27.92 -7.01
N LEU A 450 6.98 28.42 -5.99
CA LEU A 450 5.76 29.21 -6.18
C LEU A 450 6.06 30.54 -6.88
N ILE A 451 7.08 31.27 -6.41
CA ILE A 451 7.45 32.58 -6.97
C ILE A 451 7.99 32.40 -8.40
N GLU A 452 8.93 31.48 -8.62
CA GLU A 452 9.53 31.19 -9.93
C GLU A 452 8.49 30.72 -10.98
N SER A 453 7.41 30.05 -10.56
CA SER A 453 6.32 29.65 -11.46
C SER A 453 5.26 30.74 -11.70
N GLY A 454 5.51 31.98 -11.25
CA GLY A 454 4.60 33.10 -11.44
C GLY A 454 3.29 33.01 -10.63
N GLN A 455 3.17 32.09 -9.68
CA GLN A 455 1.97 31.97 -8.82
C GLN A 455 1.85 33.15 -7.83
N ILE A 456 2.91 33.95 -7.67
CA ILE A 456 2.92 35.18 -6.87
C ILE A 456 3.56 36.31 -7.71
N PRO A 457 2.77 37.03 -8.55
CA PRO A 457 3.31 38.00 -9.51
C PRO A 457 4.03 39.19 -8.86
N TYR A 458 3.53 39.70 -7.74
CA TYR A 458 4.13 40.83 -7.01
C TYR A 458 5.45 40.49 -6.29
N LEU A 459 5.96 39.26 -6.42
CA LEU A 459 7.28 38.85 -5.91
C LEU A 459 8.30 38.57 -7.02
N GLN A 460 8.01 38.86 -8.29
CA GLN A 460 9.00 38.67 -9.37
C GLN A 460 10.23 39.58 -9.22
N GLU A 461 10.05 40.80 -8.72
CA GLU A 461 11.13 41.77 -8.51
C GLU A 461 12.16 41.28 -7.48
N VAL A 462 11.71 40.61 -6.42
CA VAL A 462 12.60 40.04 -5.38
C VAL A 462 13.07 38.61 -5.68
N LEU A 463 12.60 37.97 -6.75
CA LEU A 463 13.01 36.62 -7.16
C LEU A 463 14.55 36.43 -7.27
N PRO A 464 15.38 37.41 -7.69
CA PRO A 464 16.83 37.28 -7.65
C PRO A 464 17.37 36.97 -6.24
N PHE A 465 16.89 37.65 -5.20
CA PHE A 465 17.31 37.45 -3.82
C PHE A 465 16.78 36.12 -3.23
N VAL A 466 15.55 35.71 -3.60
CA VAL A 466 15.04 34.38 -3.24
C VAL A 466 15.88 33.27 -3.90
N ARG A 467 16.26 33.46 -5.17
CA ARG A 467 17.12 32.52 -5.91
C ARG A 467 18.52 32.43 -5.30
N GLU A 468 19.11 33.57 -4.93
CA GLU A 468 20.42 33.61 -4.29
C GLU A 468 20.41 32.86 -2.95
N GLN A 469 19.40 33.10 -2.10
CA GLN A 469 19.25 32.36 -0.85
C GLN A 469 18.98 30.85 -1.08
N MET A 470 18.28 30.48 -2.14
CA MET A 470 18.12 29.07 -2.54
C MET A 470 19.46 28.45 -2.95
N ILE A 471 20.29 29.14 -3.74
CA ILE A 471 21.65 28.71 -4.11
C ILE A 471 22.52 28.55 -2.86
N TYR A 472 22.46 29.50 -1.91
CA TYR A 472 23.18 29.42 -0.65
C TYR A 472 22.77 28.17 0.15
N ARG A 473 21.46 27.91 0.30
CA ARG A 473 20.95 26.69 0.96
C ARG A 473 21.38 25.41 0.24
N LEU A 474 21.35 25.38 -1.10
CA LEU A 474 21.79 24.22 -1.88
C LEU A 474 23.27 23.88 -1.65
N LYS A 475 24.13 24.88 -1.43
CA LYS A 475 25.57 24.68 -1.19
C LYS A 475 25.94 24.48 0.29
N ASN A 476 25.18 25.05 1.23
CA ASN A 476 25.58 25.11 2.65
C ASN A 476 24.66 24.34 3.61
N SER A 477 23.38 24.13 3.28
CA SER A 477 22.49 23.26 4.06
C SER A 477 22.80 21.79 3.76
N TYR A 478 22.82 20.93 4.78
CA TYR A 478 23.12 19.51 4.63
C TYR A 478 21.86 18.63 4.69
N SER A 479 21.84 17.58 3.86
CA SER A 479 20.82 16.54 3.85
C SER A 479 21.46 15.14 3.87
N SER A 480 20.68 14.08 4.12
CA SER A 480 21.11 12.72 3.75
C SER A 480 21.19 12.61 2.23
N ALA A 481 22.15 11.84 1.71
CA ALA A 481 22.37 11.68 0.27
C ALA A 481 21.09 11.25 -0.48
N SER A 482 20.33 10.30 0.08
CA SER A 482 19.04 9.86 -0.49
C SER A 482 17.84 10.77 -0.18
N LEU A 483 18.04 11.95 0.40
CA LEU A 483 16.99 12.92 0.79
C LEU A 483 15.88 12.32 1.68
N THR A 484 16.21 11.31 2.49
CA THR A 484 15.28 10.60 3.40
C THR A 484 16.02 10.09 4.63
N GLY A 485 15.33 9.93 5.76
CA GLY A 485 15.85 9.30 6.99
C GLY A 485 15.66 7.78 7.05
N LEU A 486 15.16 7.15 5.99
CA LEU A 486 14.85 5.71 5.96
C LEU A 486 16.13 4.86 5.92
N THR A 487 16.24 3.92 6.87
CA THR A 487 17.44 3.10 7.18
C THR A 487 18.07 2.38 5.99
N GLY A 488 17.27 1.87 5.04
CA GLY A 488 17.76 1.16 3.85
C GLY A 488 18.40 2.07 2.79
N TYR A 489 18.22 3.38 2.87
CA TYR A 489 18.73 4.36 1.91
C TYR A 489 19.99 5.06 2.43
N VAL A 490 20.88 5.51 1.53
CA VAL A 490 22.19 6.10 1.86
C VAL A 490 22.04 7.35 2.74
N GLN A 491 22.43 7.22 4.00
CA GLN A 491 22.26 8.25 5.04
C GLN A 491 23.37 9.30 5.11
N ARG A 492 24.46 9.16 4.33
CA ARG A 492 25.62 10.06 4.42
C ARG A 492 25.20 11.52 4.27
N ARG A 493 25.55 12.35 5.26
CA ARG A 493 25.27 13.79 5.25
C ARG A 493 26.18 14.49 4.24
N ILE A 494 25.58 15.16 3.26
CA ILE A 494 26.24 15.93 2.19
C ILE A 494 25.44 17.22 1.90
N PRO A 495 26.00 18.23 1.20
CA PRO A 495 25.26 19.44 0.84
C PRO A 495 23.98 19.13 0.05
N LEU A 496 22.94 19.95 0.20
CA LEU A 496 21.60 19.67 -0.32
C LEU A 496 21.59 19.55 -1.84
N GLY A 497 22.32 20.39 -2.58
CA GLY A 497 22.48 20.28 -4.03
C GLY A 497 23.19 18.98 -4.46
N THR A 498 24.19 18.54 -3.69
CA THR A 498 24.91 17.28 -3.89
C THR A 498 24.00 16.07 -3.61
N ALA A 499 23.11 16.15 -2.62
CA ALA A 499 22.09 15.13 -2.36
C ALA A 499 21.01 15.09 -3.46
N ILE A 500 20.54 16.26 -3.92
CA ILE A 500 19.62 16.34 -5.08
C ILE A 500 20.26 15.73 -6.33
N TRP A 501 21.54 16.00 -6.58
CA TRP A 501 22.30 15.34 -7.64
C TRP A 501 22.35 13.83 -7.46
N PHE A 502 22.73 13.35 -6.28
CA PHE A 502 22.84 11.92 -5.96
C PHE A 502 21.53 11.16 -6.20
N VAL A 503 20.40 11.74 -5.81
CA VAL A 503 19.07 11.17 -6.07
C VAL A 503 18.72 11.14 -7.57
N LEU A 504 19.11 12.15 -8.35
CA LEU A 504 18.80 12.21 -9.78
C LEU A 504 19.74 11.35 -10.64
N ALA A 505 21.00 11.20 -10.21
CA ALA A 505 22.04 10.46 -10.93
C ALA A 505 22.11 8.95 -10.57
N SER A 506 21.37 8.48 -9.56
CA SER A 506 21.48 7.09 -9.08
C SER A 506 21.31 5.96 -10.12
N PRO A 507 20.54 6.11 -11.22
CA PRO A 507 20.48 5.09 -12.27
C PRO A 507 21.77 4.95 -13.10
N ALA A 508 22.68 5.94 -13.03
CA ALA A 508 23.94 5.99 -13.77
C ALA A 508 25.16 5.54 -12.94
N PHE A 509 24.99 5.17 -11.67
CA PHE A 509 26.08 4.67 -10.85
C PHE A 509 26.50 3.27 -11.33
N ALA A 510 27.81 3.01 -11.35
CA ALA A 510 28.38 1.70 -11.69
C ALA A 510 28.00 0.64 -10.63
N ILE A 511 27.81 1.08 -9.38
CA ILE A 511 27.24 0.29 -8.29
C ILE A 511 25.87 0.91 -7.98
N GLN A 512 24.82 0.34 -8.57
CA GLN A 512 23.44 0.79 -8.34
C GLN A 512 22.96 0.35 -6.95
N PRO A 513 22.15 1.16 -6.25
CA PRO A 513 21.46 0.72 -5.03
C PRO A 513 20.48 -0.42 -5.36
N PRO A 514 20.17 -1.31 -4.40
CA PRO A 514 19.08 -2.28 -4.56
C PRO A 514 17.78 -1.58 -4.97
N ILE A 515 17.01 -2.16 -5.90
CA ILE A 515 15.87 -1.48 -6.55
C ILE A 515 14.79 -1.02 -5.56
N GLU A 516 14.69 -1.70 -4.41
CA GLU A 516 13.79 -1.35 -3.31
C GLU A 516 14.24 -0.10 -2.54
N TYR A 517 15.55 0.20 -2.56
CA TYR A 517 16.21 1.34 -1.94
C TYR A 517 16.77 2.35 -2.97
N ASP A 518 16.28 2.30 -4.21
CA ASP A 518 16.57 3.28 -5.27
C ASP A 518 15.98 4.66 -4.88
N PRO A 519 16.81 5.69 -4.64
CA PRO A 519 16.33 6.97 -4.18
C PRO A 519 15.56 7.74 -5.25
N LEU A 520 15.82 7.52 -6.55
CA LEU A 520 15.04 8.16 -7.62
C LEU A 520 13.59 7.67 -7.63
N ARG A 521 13.37 6.38 -7.31
CA ARG A 521 12.02 5.81 -7.15
C ARG A 521 11.27 6.38 -5.96
N LEU A 522 11.97 6.63 -4.85
CA LEU A 522 11.38 7.26 -3.67
C LEU A 522 10.86 8.67 -3.99
N HIS A 523 11.66 9.48 -4.69
CA HIS A 523 11.34 10.88 -5.03
C HIS A 523 10.65 11.06 -6.40
N LEU A 524 10.10 9.99 -6.98
CA LEU A 524 9.55 9.96 -8.35
C LEU A 524 8.32 10.87 -8.59
N LEU A 525 7.72 11.38 -7.52
CA LEU A 525 6.71 12.44 -7.60
C LEU A 525 7.33 13.81 -7.92
N HIS A 526 8.52 14.10 -7.38
CA HIS A 526 9.18 15.40 -7.36
C HIS A 526 10.30 15.66 -8.39
N PRO A 527 10.66 14.78 -9.36
CA PRO A 527 11.95 14.92 -10.07
C PRO A 527 12.04 16.21 -10.89
N ASN A 528 10.93 16.71 -11.45
CA ASN A 528 10.88 18.01 -12.14
C ASN A 528 11.18 19.21 -11.22
N LEU A 529 10.91 19.09 -9.92
CA LEU A 529 11.21 20.13 -8.92
C LEU A 529 12.67 20.01 -8.48
N LEU A 530 13.16 18.77 -8.29
CA LEU A 530 14.57 18.48 -8.00
C LEU A 530 15.50 18.94 -9.14
N LEU A 531 15.12 18.74 -10.40
CA LEU A 531 15.84 19.22 -11.58
C LEU A 531 16.00 20.74 -11.58
N LYS A 532 14.91 21.48 -11.38
CA LYS A 532 14.94 22.96 -11.25
C LYS A 532 15.87 23.44 -10.13
N LEU A 533 15.88 22.75 -9.00
CA LEU A 533 16.78 23.08 -7.89
C LEU A 533 18.24 22.75 -8.21
N LEU A 534 18.50 21.70 -9.01
CA LEU A 534 19.85 21.36 -9.46
C LEU A 534 20.39 22.34 -10.51
N GLU A 535 19.52 22.82 -11.42
CA GLU A 535 19.84 23.85 -12.42
C GLU A 535 20.43 25.13 -11.78
N LEU A 536 20.00 25.48 -10.56
CA LEU A 536 20.53 26.62 -9.80
C LEU A 536 22.00 26.48 -9.39
N VAL A 537 22.46 25.26 -9.10
CA VAL A 537 23.88 24.97 -8.79
C VAL A 537 24.70 24.52 -10.01
N LYS A 538 24.03 24.36 -11.18
CA LYS A 538 24.63 24.02 -12.48
C LYS A 538 25.44 22.72 -12.51
N TYR A 539 25.16 21.78 -11.62
CA TYR A 539 25.84 20.47 -11.59
C TYR A 539 25.47 19.62 -12.82
N PRO A 540 26.42 18.90 -13.44
CA PRO A 540 26.18 18.13 -14.65
C PRO A 540 25.36 16.87 -14.35
N LEU A 541 24.43 16.49 -15.24
CA LEU A 541 23.69 15.23 -15.13
C LEU A 541 24.10 14.22 -16.22
N PRO A 542 24.04 12.91 -15.92
CA PRO A 542 24.21 11.87 -16.93
C PRO A 542 23.18 11.98 -18.06
N GLU A 543 23.58 11.55 -19.27
CA GLU A 543 22.67 11.49 -20.40
C GLU A 543 21.51 10.51 -20.14
N GLY A 544 20.39 10.69 -20.83
CA GLY A 544 19.23 9.80 -20.73
C GLY A 544 18.39 9.93 -19.45
N ILE A 545 18.90 10.49 -18.35
CA ILE A 545 18.20 10.62 -17.05
C ILE A 545 16.80 11.24 -17.21
N ASN A 546 16.66 12.31 -17.99
CA ASN A 546 15.36 12.94 -18.28
C ASN A 546 14.37 12.02 -19.02
N ARG A 547 14.86 11.08 -19.85
CA ARG A 547 14.03 10.05 -20.51
C ARG A 547 13.72 8.89 -19.55
N HIS A 548 14.69 8.47 -18.75
CA HIS A 548 14.53 7.45 -17.72
C HIS A 548 13.48 7.84 -16.66
N ILE A 549 13.51 9.09 -16.18
CA ILE A 549 12.49 9.66 -15.27
C ILE A 549 11.08 9.59 -15.88
N LYS A 550 10.93 9.89 -17.18
CA LYS A 550 9.65 9.74 -17.91
C LYS A 550 9.23 8.26 -17.97
N ARG A 551 10.14 7.35 -18.31
CA ARG A 551 9.88 5.90 -18.36
C ARG A 551 9.43 5.34 -17.01
N LEU A 552 10.12 5.65 -15.91
CA LEU A 552 9.71 5.25 -14.56
C LEU A 552 8.32 5.80 -14.18
N ARG A 553 8.05 7.09 -14.47
CA ARG A 553 6.75 7.72 -14.18
C ARG A 553 5.60 7.12 -15.01
N ALA A 554 5.87 6.72 -16.25
CA ALA A 554 4.94 5.97 -17.09
C ALA A 554 4.72 4.56 -16.54
N LEU A 555 5.79 3.81 -16.26
CA LEU A 555 5.75 2.44 -15.70
C LEU A 555 4.88 2.36 -14.43
N PHE A 556 5.08 3.28 -13.48
CA PHE A 556 4.29 3.34 -12.24
C PHE A 556 2.82 3.68 -12.49
N ALA A 557 2.52 4.53 -13.48
CA ALA A 557 1.16 4.84 -13.88
C ALA A 557 0.47 3.67 -14.61
N MET A 558 1.20 2.97 -15.46
CA MET A 558 0.73 1.79 -16.20
C MET A 558 0.50 0.60 -15.27
N LEU A 559 1.36 0.39 -14.27
CA LEU A 559 1.12 -0.56 -13.17
C LEU A 559 -0.16 -0.22 -12.38
N SER A 560 -0.40 1.07 -12.12
CA SER A 560 -1.60 1.52 -11.40
C SER A 560 -2.88 1.32 -12.24
N PHE A 561 -2.80 1.52 -13.56
CA PHE A 561 -3.89 1.27 -14.49
C PHE A 561 -4.17 -0.24 -14.64
N CYS A 562 -3.14 -1.05 -14.84
CA CYS A 562 -3.25 -2.52 -14.96
C CYS A 562 -3.84 -3.17 -13.70
N LYS A 563 -3.46 -2.72 -12.50
CA LYS A 563 -4.07 -3.17 -11.23
C LYS A 563 -5.56 -2.81 -11.08
N TRP A 564 -6.07 -1.82 -11.84
CA TRP A 564 -7.48 -1.43 -11.83
C TRP A 564 -8.29 -2.10 -12.96
N LYS A 565 -7.65 -2.29 -14.13
CA LYS A 565 -8.26 -2.87 -15.34
C LYS A 565 -7.24 -3.68 -16.14
N PRO A 566 -7.00 -4.96 -15.80
CA PRO A 566 -5.97 -5.76 -16.46
C PRO A 566 -6.33 -6.09 -17.92
N PHE A 567 -7.59 -6.33 -18.26
CA PHE A 567 -7.98 -6.71 -19.61
C PHE A 567 -7.95 -5.52 -20.59
N ASP A 568 -8.58 -4.39 -20.24
CA ASP A 568 -8.49 -3.15 -21.03
C ASP A 568 -7.03 -2.70 -21.22
N PHE A 569 -6.17 -2.87 -20.20
CA PHE A 569 -4.73 -2.57 -20.32
C PHE A 569 -4.05 -3.41 -21.40
N ASN A 570 -4.27 -4.73 -21.39
CA ASN A 570 -3.72 -5.63 -22.40
C ASN A 570 -4.27 -5.33 -23.81
N MET A 571 -5.55 -4.96 -23.93
CA MET A 571 -6.12 -4.53 -25.22
C MET A 571 -5.56 -3.18 -25.70
N LEU A 572 -5.26 -2.24 -24.79
CA LEU A 572 -4.59 -0.98 -25.13
C LEU A 572 -3.14 -1.20 -25.59
N LEU A 573 -2.37 -2.06 -24.92
CA LEU A 573 -1.02 -2.45 -25.37
C LEU A 573 -1.08 -3.11 -26.75
N ARG A 574 -2.06 -3.99 -26.98
CA ARG A 574 -2.24 -4.66 -28.27
C ARG A 574 -2.64 -3.69 -29.38
N GLY A 575 -3.50 -2.72 -29.08
CA GLY A 575 -3.93 -1.72 -30.04
C GLY A 575 -2.83 -0.77 -30.51
N MET A 576 -1.66 -0.74 -29.86
CA MET A 576 -0.48 0.03 -30.31
C MET A 576 0.11 -0.53 -31.60
N TYR A 577 -0.10 -1.83 -31.88
CA TYR A 577 0.46 -2.49 -33.06
C TYR A 577 -0.59 -3.18 -33.93
N GLN A 578 -1.73 -3.62 -33.39
CA GLN A 578 -2.84 -4.22 -34.15
C GLN A 578 -4.00 -3.22 -34.31
N ARG A 579 -4.66 -3.19 -35.48
CA ARG A 579 -5.92 -2.45 -35.68
C ARG A 579 -6.99 -2.92 -34.70
N TRP A 580 -7.96 -2.07 -34.37
CA TRP A 580 -9.06 -2.42 -33.46
C TRP A 580 -10.37 -1.70 -33.78
N THR A 581 -11.49 -2.22 -33.29
CA THR A 581 -12.80 -1.55 -33.38
C THR A 581 -13.34 -1.25 -31.98
N LEU A 582 -13.85 -0.03 -31.78
CA LEU A 582 -14.44 0.39 -30.50
C LEU A 582 -15.78 -0.30 -30.31
N ILE A 583 -16.03 -0.92 -29.16
CA ILE A 583 -17.39 -1.31 -28.77
C ILE A 583 -17.84 -0.37 -27.66
N ASP A 584 -19.03 0.25 -27.78
CA ASP A 584 -19.62 0.96 -26.64
C ASP A 584 -20.23 -0.09 -25.71
N THR A 585 -19.66 -0.20 -24.51
CA THR A 585 -20.07 -1.19 -23.52
C THR A 585 -21.42 -0.85 -22.88
N LYS A 586 -21.95 0.37 -23.06
CA LYS A 586 -23.31 0.74 -22.63
C LYS A 586 -24.40 -0.04 -23.39
N ASP A 587 -24.12 -0.43 -24.64
CA ASP A 587 -25.05 -1.14 -25.52
C ASP A 587 -25.03 -2.67 -25.30
N ILE A 588 -24.28 -3.12 -24.27
CA ILE A 588 -24.12 -4.53 -23.89
C ILE A 588 -24.78 -4.78 -22.54
N ASN A 589 -25.71 -5.72 -22.48
CA ASN A 589 -26.28 -6.13 -21.19
C ASN A 589 -25.30 -7.05 -20.44
N HIS A 590 -24.48 -6.44 -19.59
CA HIS A 590 -23.50 -7.08 -18.71
C HIS A 590 -24.04 -8.29 -17.92
N SER A 591 -25.35 -8.34 -17.60
CA SER A 591 -25.92 -9.44 -16.79
C SER A 591 -26.01 -10.79 -17.52
N ILE A 592 -25.77 -10.82 -18.83
CA ILE A 592 -26.02 -11.97 -19.70
C ILE A 592 -24.74 -12.76 -20.00
N PHE A 593 -23.58 -12.12 -19.93
CA PHE A 593 -22.28 -12.78 -20.02
C PHE A 593 -21.95 -13.44 -18.67
N ASP A 594 -21.18 -14.52 -18.68
CA ASP A 594 -20.83 -15.22 -17.43
C ASP A 594 -19.98 -14.26 -16.56
N LYS A 595 -20.11 -14.31 -15.23
CA LYS A 595 -19.60 -13.24 -14.32
C LYS A 595 -18.08 -12.99 -14.38
N ASP A 596 -17.33 -13.91 -14.99
CA ASP A 596 -15.88 -13.89 -15.08
C ASP A 596 -15.35 -13.22 -16.38
N PHE A 597 -16.24 -12.64 -17.21
CA PHE A 597 -15.88 -11.95 -18.47
C PHE A 597 -15.77 -10.43 -18.30
N GLU A 598 -14.53 -9.90 -18.31
CA GLU A 598 -14.27 -8.49 -18.62
C GLU A 598 -14.54 -8.23 -20.11
N ILE A 599 -15.46 -7.32 -20.42
CA ILE A 599 -15.81 -6.95 -21.81
C ILE A 599 -14.79 -5.91 -22.32
N PRO A 600 -14.14 -6.14 -23.48
CA PRO A 600 -13.13 -5.26 -24.04
C PRO A 600 -13.76 -4.00 -24.63
N ARG A 601 -13.22 -2.82 -24.30
CA ARG A 601 -13.57 -1.59 -25.02
C ARG A 601 -13.01 -1.57 -26.45
N TYR A 602 -11.89 -2.25 -26.68
CA TYR A 602 -11.14 -2.28 -27.94
C TYR A 602 -10.99 -3.73 -28.41
N VAL A 603 -11.74 -4.12 -29.45
CA VAL A 603 -11.62 -5.47 -30.04
C VAL A 603 -10.60 -5.45 -31.18
N PRO A 604 -9.52 -6.26 -31.13
CA PRO A 604 -8.52 -6.30 -32.20
C PRO A 604 -9.11 -6.87 -33.49
N VAL A 605 -8.86 -6.16 -34.58
CA VAL A 605 -9.23 -6.54 -35.94
C VAL A 605 -8.00 -6.53 -36.86
N ASP A 606 -8.12 -7.13 -38.03
CA ASP A 606 -7.03 -7.32 -38.98
C ASP A 606 -6.41 -6.01 -39.51
N GLY A 607 -5.11 -6.08 -39.83
CA GLY A 607 -4.32 -4.99 -40.38
C GLY A 607 -3.65 -4.07 -39.35
N ALA A 608 -2.94 -3.05 -39.86
CA ALA A 608 -2.28 -2.03 -39.04
C ALA A 608 -3.27 -1.00 -38.43
N PRO A 609 -2.99 -0.49 -37.22
CA PRO A 609 -3.75 0.61 -36.62
C PRO A 609 -3.47 1.93 -37.36
N THR A 610 -4.51 2.72 -37.55
CA THR A 610 -4.42 4.07 -38.13
C THR A 610 -3.87 5.07 -37.12
N LEU A 611 -3.34 6.20 -37.60
CA LEU A 611 -2.87 7.30 -36.74
C LEU A 611 -3.96 7.77 -35.76
N THR A 612 -5.23 7.79 -36.19
CA THR A 612 -6.38 8.11 -35.33
C THR A 612 -6.60 7.09 -34.22
N GLN A 613 -6.45 5.79 -34.51
CA GLN A 613 -6.53 4.72 -33.51
C GLN A 613 -5.38 4.81 -32.50
N LEU A 614 -4.15 5.05 -32.97
CA LEU A 614 -2.99 5.27 -32.12
C LEU A 614 -3.16 6.49 -31.20
N GLN A 615 -3.76 7.58 -31.71
CA GLN A 615 -4.04 8.77 -30.92
C GLN A 615 -5.08 8.49 -29.82
N VAL A 616 -6.18 7.78 -30.12
CA VAL A 616 -7.19 7.41 -29.11
C VAL A 616 -6.60 6.53 -27.99
N ILE A 617 -5.61 5.68 -28.29
CA ILE A 617 -4.87 4.94 -27.25
C ILE A 617 -4.04 5.88 -26.39
N ARG A 618 -3.28 6.79 -27.03
CA ARG A 618 -2.46 7.79 -26.32
C ARG A 618 -3.30 8.70 -25.41
N ASP A 619 -4.52 9.05 -25.82
CA ASP A 619 -5.47 9.84 -25.03
C ASP A 619 -6.17 9.04 -23.92
N THR A 620 -6.22 7.70 -24.04
CA THR A 620 -6.77 6.80 -23.02
C THR A 620 -5.74 6.46 -21.92
N LEU A 621 -4.45 6.49 -22.25
CA LEU A 621 -3.38 6.22 -21.30
C LEU A 621 -3.21 7.33 -20.24
N PRO A 622 -2.66 7.01 -19.05
CA PRO A 622 -2.37 8.02 -18.03
C PRO A 622 -1.45 9.13 -18.57
N ARG A 623 -1.71 10.40 -18.21
CA ARG A 623 -0.92 11.58 -18.67
C ARG A 623 0.60 11.47 -18.45
N ARG A 624 1.07 10.59 -17.55
CA ARG A 624 2.50 10.30 -17.32
C ARG A 624 3.16 9.49 -18.44
N CYS A 625 2.39 8.92 -19.35
CA CYS A 625 2.84 8.20 -20.56
C CYS A 625 3.10 9.14 -21.77
N LEU A 626 2.74 10.43 -21.67
CA LEU A 626 2.91 11.39 -22.76
C LEU A 626 4.40 11.70 -23.00
N GLY A 627 4.78 11.80 -24.28
CA GLY A 627 6.16 12.05 -24.69
C GLY A 627 7.07 10.80 -24.72
N LEU A 628 6.49 9.60 -24.68
CA LEU A 628 7.16 8.33 -24.99
C LEU A 628 6.65 7.76 -26.33
N THR A 629 7.48 6.97 -27.01
CA THR A 629 7.09 6.28 -28.26
C THR A 629 6.19 5.07 -27.96
N PHE A 630 5.56 4.48 -28.98
CA PHE A 630 4.70 3.30 -28.77
C PHE A 630 5.52 2.04 -28.45
N GLU A 631 6.73 1.93 -28.99
CA GLU A 631 7.74 0.91 -28.65
C GLU A 631 8.08 0.97 -27.15
N GLU A 632 8.34 2.18 -26.63
CA GLU A 632 8.60 2.40 -25.21
C GLU A 632 7.39 2.05 -24.34
N LEU A 633 6.19 2.48 -24.73
CA LEU A 633 4.97 2.19 -23.97
C LEU A 633 4.62 0.70 -23.99
N TYR A 634 4.71 0.03 -25.14
CA TYR A 634 4.50 -1.41 -25.27
C TYR A 634 5.50 -2.20 -24.40
N SER A 635 6.79 -1.87 -24.51
CA SER A 635 7.86 -2.57 -23.79
C SER A 635 7.81 -2.33 -22.27
N LEU A 636 7.51 -1.11 -21.81
CA LEU A 636 7.21 -0.85 -20.40
C LEU A 636 5.95 -1.61 -19.95
N GLY A 637 4.95 -1.74 -20.83
CA GLY A 637 3.75 -2.54 -20.60
C GLY A 637 4.05 -4.02 -20.32
N LYS A 638 5.00 -4.62 -21.03
CA LYS A 638 5.47 -6.01 -20.77
C LYS A 638 6.12 -6.18 -19.39
N LEU A 639 6.71 -5.12 -18.82
CA LEU A 639 7.33 -5.15 -17.48
C LEU A 639 6.29 -5.01 -16.35
N VAL A 640 5.06 -4.56 -16.66
CA VAL A 640 3.98 -4.40 -15.67
C VAL A 640 3.38 -5.75 -15.28
N ASN A 641 3.44 -6.08 -13.99
CA ASN A 641 2.75 -7.23 -13.42
C ASN A 641 1.86 -6.75 -12.24
N PRO A 642 0.53 -6.98 -12.27
CA PRO A 642 -0.38 -6.46 -11.25
C PRO A 642 -0.16 -7.08 -9.86
N ASN A 643 0.50 -8.24 -9.77
CA ASN A 643 0.82 -8.88 -8.49
C ASN A 643 2.14 -8.37 -7.87
N LYS A 644 2.95 -7.59 -8.61
CA LYS A 644 4.22 -7.04 -8.13
C LYS A 644 4.09 -5.65 -7.50
N SER A 645 5.10 -5.24 -6.74
CA SER A 645 5.28 -3.87 -6.26
C SER A 645 6.00 -3.02 -7.33
N ALA A 646 5.85 -1.70 -7.29
CA ALA A 646 6.56 -0.81 -8.21
C ALA A 646 8.09 -0.79 -7.97
N GLY A 647 8.53 -1.07 -6.73
CA GLY A 647 9.95 -1.24 -6.39
C GLY A 647 10.56 -2.50 -7.00
N SER A 648 9.79 -3.58 -7.15
CA SER A 648 10.25 -4.89 -7.65
C SER A 648 10.33 -5.04 -9.17
N ILE A 649 10.20 -3.95 -9.95
CA ILE A 649 10.27 -3.98 -11.43
C ILE A 649 11.59 -3.35 -11.89
N PRO A 650 12.58 -4.13 -12.38
CA PRO A 650 13.82 -3.58 -12.89
C PRO A 650 13.58 -2.73 -14.16
N LEU A 651 14.31 -1.63 -14.25
CA LEU A 651 14.41 -0.78 -15.43
C LEU A 651 15.74 -0.04 -15.30
N PRO A 652 16.79 -0.38 -16.06
CA PRO A 652 18.07 0.32 -16.01
C PRO A 652 18.07 1.60 -16.88
N LEU A 653 19.15 2.37 -16.85
CA LEU A 653 19.27 3.64 -17.57
C LEU A 653 19.38 3.46 -19.09
N ASP A 654 20.23 2.53 -19.49
CA ASP A 654 20.54 2.08 -20.85
C ASP A 654 19.41 1.30 -21.54
N TRP A 655 18.33 0.98 -20.82
CA TRP A 655 17.21 0.18 -21.31
C TRP A 655 16.72 0.62 -22.70
N THR A 656 16.74 -0.33 -23.63
CA THR A 656 16.21 -0.17 -24.99
C THR A 656 14.80 -0.75 -25.08
N PRO A 657 13.86 -0.08 -25.75
CA PRO A 657 12.55 -0.66 -26.02
C PRO A 657 12.65 -1.74 -27.11
N GLU A 658 11.85 -2.79 -26.98
CA GLU A 658 11.58 -3.72 -28.08
C GLU A 658 10.83 -3.00 -29.20
N LYS A 659 11.01 -3.45 -30.45
CA LYS A 659 10.12 -3.05 -31.54
C LYS A 659 8.69 -3.51 -31.24
N LEU A 660 7.70 -2.77 -31.72
CA LEU A 660 6.33 -3.25 -31.76
C LEU A 660 6.25 -4.58 -32.55
N PRO A 661 5.43 -5.55 -32.13
CA PRO A 661 5.18 -6.77 -32.90
C PRO A 661 4.51 -6.43 -34.24
N ASP A 662 4.74 -7.25 -35.25
CA ASP A 662 4.00 -7.14 -36.50
C ASP A 662 2.51 -7.39 -36.29
N TRP A 663 1.68 -6.57 -36.95
CA TRP A 663 0.25 -6.78 -37.04
C TRP A 663 -0.06 -8.01 -37.88
N ARG A 664 -1.27 -8.57 -37.69
CA ARG A 664 -1.73 -9.75 -38.43
C ARG A 664 -2.98 -9.49 -39.24
N GLU A 665 -3.09 -10.24 -40.32
CA GLU A 665 -4.33 -10.53 -41.04
C GLU A 665 -4.64 -12.01 -40.86
N SER A 666 -5.87 -12.34 -40.47
CA SER A 666 -6.38 -13.72 -40.34
C SER A 666 -7.58 -13.97 -41.27
N TRP A 667 -8.15 -12.90 -41.84
CA TRP A 667 -9.43 -12.83 -42.54
C TRP A 667 -9.40 -11.88 -43.75
N ASN A 668 -8.23 -11.55 -44.29
CA ASN A 668 -8.09 -10.59 -45.40
C ASN A 668 -8.88 -10.97 -46.67
N HIS A 669 -9.15 -12.26 -46.88
CA HIS A 669 -10.07 -12.76 -47.90
C HIS A 669 -11.55 -12.32 -47.71
N TYR A 670 -11.92 -11.72 -46.56
CA TYR A 670 -13.24 -11.11 -46.30
C TYR A 670 -13.28 -9.57 -46.48
N ASP A 671 -12.14 -8.91 -46.73
CA ASP A 671 -12.07 -7.44 -46.80
C ASP A 671 -12.94 -6.88 -47.93
N GLY A 672 -13.76 -5.88 -47.62
CA GLY A 672 -14.66 -5.24 -48.61
C GLY A 672 -15.80 -6.13 -49.12
N LEU A 673 -15.85 -7.41 -48.79
CA LEU A 673 -16.88 -8.34 -49.28
C LEU A 673 -18.23 -8.22 -48.56
N ALA A 674 -18.32 -7.45 -47.47
CA ALA A 674 -19.48 -7.42 -46.57
C ALA A 674 -20.82 -7.16 -47.29
N GLU A 675 -20.86 -6.21 -48.23
CA GLU A 675 -22.09 -5.89 -48.98
C GLU A 675 -22.58 -7.05 -49.87
N LYS A 676 -21.71 -7.99 -50.31
CA LYS A 676 -22.14 -9.21 -51.03
C LYS A 676 -23.06 -10.10 -50.19
N PHE A 677 -22.98 -10.03 -48.87
CA PHE A 677 -23.78 -10.84 -47.94
C PHE A 677 -25.12 -10.21 -47.52
N LYS A 678 -25.42 -9.00 -48.00
CA LYS A 678 -26.60 -8.20 -47.61
C LYS A 678 -27.95 -8.78 -48.02
N ASN A 679 -27.95 -9.57 -49.10
CA ASN A 679 -29.15 -10.17 -49.70
C ASN A 679 -29.34 -11.64 -49.32
N VAL A 680 -28.60 -12.15 -48.33
CA VAL A 680 -28.71 -13.55 -47.90
C VAL A 680 -30.00 -13.77 -47.11
N GLU A 681 -30.91 -14.57 -47.65
CA GLU A 681 -32.20 -14.84 -47.03
C GLU A 681 -32.11 -15.94 -45.96
N ILE A 682 -32.72 -15.69 -44.79
CA ILE A 682 -32.85 -16.64 -43.70
C ILE A 682 -34.19 -17.38 -43.83
N CYS A 683 -34.16 -18.72 -43.83
CA CYS A 683 -35.37 -19.53 -43.81
C CYS A 683 -36.04 -19.48 -42.41
N PRO A 684 -37.34 -19.08 -42.31
CA PRO A 684 -38.07 -19.02 -41.04
C PRO A 684 -38.32 -20.39 -40.37
N GLN A 685 -38.12 -21.52 -41.07
CA GLN A 685 -38.26 -22.85 -40.49
C GLN A 685 -36.94 -23.37 -39.90
N THR A 686 -35.78 -23.01 -40.45
CA THR A 686 -34.47 -23.52 -39.98
C THR A 686 -33.65 -22.53 -39.18
N MET A 687 -33.99 -21.24 -39.20
CA MET A 687 -33.21 -20.14 -38.58
C MET A 687 -31.77 -20.06 -39.09
N ARG A 688 -31.58 -20.38 -40.36
CA ARG A 688 -30.31 -20.39 -41.09
C ARG A 688 -30.55 -19.74 -42.46
N PRO A 689 -29.49 -19.34 -43.20
CA PRO A 689 -29.61 -19.19 -44.65
C PRO A 689 -30.28 -20.43 -45.27
N TYR A 690 -30.90 -20.32 -46.44
CA TYR A 690 -31.34 -21.52 -47.18
C TYR A 690 -30.17 -22.46 -47.48
N TYR A 691 -30.41 -23.76 -47.60
CA TYR A 691 -29.36 -24.76 -47.87
C TYR A 691 -28.90 -24.71 -49.32
N LYS A 692 -29.80 -24.44 -50.26
CA LYS A 692 -29.50 -24.14 -51.66
C LYS A 692 -29.72 -22.67 -51.98
N VAL A 693 -28.93 -22.14 -52.91
CA VAL A 693 -29.07 -20.82 -53.52
C VAL A 693 -28.84 -21.00 -55.02
N GLY A 694 -29.94 -21.06 -55.78
CA GLY A 694 -29.91 -21.67 -57.12
C GLY A 694 -29.52 -23.15 -57.03
N ASP A 695 -28.68 -23.62 -57.96
CA ASP A 695 -28.26 -25.03 -58.00
C ASP A 695 -27.25 -25.39 -56.91
N LYS A 696 -26.45 -24.42 -56.45
CA LYS A 696 -25.37 -24.58 -55.47
C LYS A 696 -25.88 -24.63 -54.04
N THR A 697 -25.13 -25.26 -53.14
CA THR A 697 -25.36 -25.11 -51.69
C THR A 697 -24.88 -23.74 -51.20
N TRP A 698 -25.41 -23.30 -50.07
CA TRP A 698 -24.94 -22.09 -49.39
C TRP A 698 -23.46 -22.14 -49.00
N TYR A 699 -22.88 -23.33 -48.80
CA TYR A 699 -21.45 -23.45 -48.53
C TYR A 699 -20.63 -23.10 -49.77
N GLU A 700 -20.94 -23.72 -50.91
CA GLU A 700 -20.24 -23.49 -52.19
C GLU A 700 -20.40 -22.06 -52.69
N ALA A 701 -21.62 -21.49 -52.59
CA ALA A 701 -21.87 -20.10 -52.95
C ALA A 701 -21.09 -19.12 -52.04
N HIS A 702 -20.91 -19.46 -50.77
CA HIS A 702 -20.14 -18.64 -49.81
C HIS A 702 -18.63 -18.74 -50.09
N THR A 703 -18.07 -19.94 -50.31
CA THR A 703 -16.65 -20.10 -50.66
C THR A 703 -16.30 -19.45 -52.00
N GLU A 704 -17.23 -19.47 -52.98
CA GLU A 704 -17.11 -18.75 -54.25
C GLU A 704 -17.12 -17.23 -54.07
N ILE A 705 -18.02 -16.69 -53.24
CA ILE A 705 -18.11 -15.24 -52.96
C ILE A 705 -16.81 -14.67 -52.35
N VAL A 706 -16.13 -15.51 -51.56
CA VAL A 706 -14.92 -15.21 -50.77
C VAL A 706 -13.63 -15.68 -51.46
N SER A 707 -13.72 -16.43 -52.56
CA SER A 707 -12.61 -17.01 -53.32
C SER A 707 -11.63 -17.83 -52.46
N ILE A 708 -12.16 -18.69 -51.57
CA ILE A 708 -11.36 -19.57 -50.69
C ILE A 708 -11.56 -21.05 -51.00
N ASP A 709 -10.50 -21.81 -50.80
CA ASP A 709 -10.48 -23.27 -50.84
C ASP A 709 -11.13 -23.93 -49.59
N SER A 710 -11.09 -25.26 -49.53
CA SER A 710 -11.63 -26.07 -48.43
C SER A 710 -10.76 -26.12 -47.17
N GLU A 711 -9.54 -25.60 -47.19
CA GLU A 711 -8.62 -25.58 -46.04
C GLU A 711 -8.82 -24.32 -45.17
N HIS A 712 -9.33 -23.24 -45.76
CA HIS A 712 -9.59 -21.98 -45.07
C HIS A 712 -10.88 -21.99 -44.21
N PRO A 713 -10.85 -21.49 -42.96
CA PRO A 713 -11.96 -21.62 -42.02
C PRO A 713 -13.11 -20.63 -42.29
N VAL A 714 -14.16 -21.07 -43.00
CA VAL A 714 -15.32 -20.22 -43.34
C VAL A 714 -15.93 -19.48 -42.12
N PHE A 715 -16.10 -18.16 -42.26
CA PHE A 715 -16.78 -17.31 -41.28
C PHE A 715 -18.27 -17.19 -41.62
N SER A 716 -19.12 -17.70 -40.73
CA SER A 716 -20.58 -17.51 -40.82
C SER A 716 -21.08 -16.69 -39.62
N SER A 717 -21.31 -15.40 -39.84
CA SER A 717 -21.95 -14.50 -38.87
C SER A 717 -23.32 -15.03 -38.46
N SER A 718 -24.11 -15.54 -39.41
CA SER A 718 -25.44 -16.11 -39.14
C SER A 718 -25.39 -17.37 -38.25
N ALA A 719 -24.38 -18.23 -38.42
CA ALA A 719 -24.18 -19.38 -37.52
C ALA A 719 -23.69 -18.95 -36.13
N LEU A 720 -23.00 -17.81 -36.01
CA LEU A 720 -22.56 -17.23 -34.73
C LEU A 720 -23.72 -16.52 -34.02
N TYR A 721 -24.59 -15.81 -34.75
CA TYR A 721 -25.86 -15.27 -34.26
C TYR A 721 -26.73 -16.39 -33.66
N GLY A 722 -26.98 -17.47 -34.42
CA GLY A 722 -27.80 -18.58 -33.90
C GLY A 722 -27.18 -19.27 -32.68
N LYS A 723 -25.84 -19.37 -32.61
CA LYS A 723 -25.11 -19.86 -31.43
C LYS A 723 -25.22 -18.91 -30.21
N PHE A 724 -25.34 -17.59 -30.42
CA PHE A 724 -25.64 -16.63 -29.36
C PHE A 724 -27.02 -16.90 -28.76
N VAL A 725 -28.07 -16.94 -29.61
CA VAL A 725 -29.46 -17.17 -29.17
C VAL A 725 -29.58 -18.51 -28.44
N CYS A 726 -28.92 -19.56 -28.95
CA CYS A 726 -28.90 -20.85 -28.30
C CYS A 726 -28.26 -20.82 -26.90
N LYS A 727 -27.13 -20.10 -26.69
CA LYS A 727 -26.51 -19.97 -25.37
C LYS A 727 -27.38 -19.12 -24.42
N TYR A 728 -27.76 -17.92 -24.85
CA TYR A 728 -28.26 -16.87 -23.94
C TYR A 728 -29.78 -16.73 -23.88
N GLY A 729 -30.54 -17.40 -24.76
CA GLY A 729 -32.01 -17.37 -24.75
C GLY A 729 -32.63 -16.03 -25.17
N LYS A 730 -31.86 -15.16 -25.83
CA LYS A 730 -32.34 -13.89 -26.41
C LYS A 730 -31.62 -13.55 -27.71
N TYR A 731 -32.16 -12.59 -28.45
CA TYR A 731 -31.51 -12.03 -29.64
C TYR A 731 -30.41 -11.02 -29.25
N PRO A 732 -29.23 -11.03 -29.90
CA PRO A 732 -28.14 -10.10 -29.63
C PRO A 732 -28.36 -8.73 -30.26
N THR A 733 -27.84 -7.67 -29.61
CA THR A 733 -27.50 -6.42 -30.31
C THR A 733 -26.23 -6.61 -31.16
N MET A 734 -25.94 -5.68 -32.09
CA MET A 734 -24.68 -5.74 -32.86
C MET A 734 -23.44 -5.72 -31.94
N PRO A 735 -23.32 -4.83 -30.93
CA PRO A 735 -22.25 -4.87 -29.93
C PRO A 735 -22.11 -6.23 -29.22
N GLU A 736 -23.20 -6.81 -28.74
CA GLU A 736 -23.21 -8.12 -28.07
C GLU A 736 -22.80 -9.27 -28.99
N LEU A 737 -23.14 -9.18 -30.29
CA LEU A 737 -22.73 -10.17 -31.28
C LEU A 737 -21.24 -10.06 -31.61
N VAL A 738 -20.69 -8.87 -31.82
CA VAL A 738 -19.24 -8.69 -32.02
C VAL A 738 -18.47 -9.21 -30.81
N GLU A 739 -18.93 -8.90 -29.59
CA GLU A 739 -18.31 -9.37 -28.35
C GLU A 739 -18.37 -10.90 -28.18
N PHE A 740 -19.51 -11.52 -28.51
CA PHE A 740 -19.62 -12.99 -28.50
C PHE A 740 -18.73 -13.64 -29.56
N ILE A 741 -18.58 -13.02 -30.74
CA ILE A 741 -17.67 -13.49 -31.78
C ILE A 741 -16.23 -13.37 -31.31
N PHE A 742 -15.82 -12.23 -30.74
CA PHE A 742 -14.49 -12.02 -30.16
C PHE A 742 -14.14 -13.07 -29.11
N ASN A 743 -15.02 -13.26 -28.12
CA ASN A 743 -14.83 -14.27 -27.08
C ASN A 743 -14.70 -15.69 -27.64
N LYS A 744 -15.43 -16.02 -28.72
CA LYS A 744 -15.46 -17.37 -29.29
C LYS A 744 -14.34 -17.66 -30.28
N ARG A 745 -13.85 -16.63 -30.98
CA ARG A 745 -12.82 -16.71 -32.02
C ARG A 745 -11.41 -16.45 -31.48
N VAL A 746 -11.26 -15.41 -30.66
CA VAL A 746 -9.94 -14.93 -30.18
C VAL A 746 -9.64 -15.35 -28.74
N ILE A 747 -10.57 -15.18 -27.80
CA ILE A 747 -10.30 -15.51 -26.38
C ILE A 747 -10.36 -17.02 -26.10
N LYS A 748 -11.21 -17.76 -26.83
CA LYS A 748 -11.44 -19.21 -26.67
C LYS A 748 -11.21 -20.01 -27.95
N GLY A 749 -10.61 -19.39 -28.96
CA GLY A 749 -10.26 -20.01 -30.24
C GLY A 749 -8.80 -19.73 -30.60
N ASN A 750 -8.43 -20.04 -31.84
CA ASN A 750 -7.04 -19.93 -32.31
C ASN A 750 -6.78 -18.60 -33.05
N ASP A 751 -7.85 -17.89 -33.42
CA ASP A 751 -7.80 -16.72 -34.30
C ASP A 751 -7.16 -15.55 -33.54
N GLN A 752 -6.18 -14.86 -34.12
CA GLN A 752 -5.51 -13.78 -33.40
C GLN A 752 -6.36 -12.50 -33.39
N SER A 753 -7.05 -12.20 -34.47
CA SER A 753 -7.88 -11.00 -34.65
C SER A 753 -9.19 -11.36 -35.34
N LEU A 754 -10.14 -10.44 -35.32
CA LEU A 754 -11.35 -10.54 -36.15
C LEU A 754 -11.14 -9.82 -37.48
N MET A 755 -11.96 -10.15 -38.47
CA MET A 755 -12.04 -9.39 -39.73
C MET A 755 -12.23 -7.88 -39.51
N LYS A 756 -11.53 -7.09 -40.34
CA LYS A 756 -11.51 -5.62 -40.35
C LYS A 756 -12.89 -4.98 -40.24
N ASP A 757 -13.85 -5.52 -41.00
CA ASP A 757 -15.22 -5.03 -41.12
C ASP A 757 -16.22 -5.77 -40.21
N ILE A 758 -15.78 -6.42 -39.14
CA ILE A 758 -16.62 -7.27 -38.27
C ILE A 758 -17.93 -6.61 -37.80
N LYS A 759 -17.93 -5.30 -37.55
CA LYS A 759 -19.15 -4.55 -37.21
C LYS A 759 -20.21 -4.60 -38.32
N ILE A 760 -19.79 -4.54 -39.58
CA ILE A 760 -20.68 -4.61 -40.74
C ILE A 760 -21.25 -6.02 -40.82
N TYR A 761 -20.40 -7.06 -40.76
CA TYR A 761 -20.84 -8.46 -40.77
C TYR A 761 -21.78 -8.82 -39.59
N ALA A 762 -21.54 -8.26 -38.40
CA ALA A 762 -22.40 -8.42 -37.24
C ALA A 762 -23.71 -7.64 -37.36
N LYS A 763 -23.69 -6.42 -37.89
CA LYS A 763 -24.92 -5.66 -38.20
C LYS A 763 -25.76 -6.40 -39.24
N LEU A 764 -25.17 -6.82 -40.37
CA LEU A 764 -25.86 -7.57 -41.41
C LEU A 764 -26.50 -8.85 -40.85
N ALA A 765 -25.85 -9.55 -39.91
CA ALA A 765 -26.46 -10.68 -39.22
C ALA A 765 -27.70 -10.29 -38.40
N VAL A 766 -27.66 -9.20 -37.63
CA VAL A 766 -28.83 -8.68 -36.91
C VAL A 766 -29.95 -8.29 -37.88
N ASP A 767 -29.63 -7.50 -38.90
CA ASP A 767 -30.58 -7.00 -39.91
C ASP A 767 -31.23 -8.15 -40.72
N MET A 768 -30.47 -9.20 -41.07
CA MET A 768 -30.97 -10.41 -41.73
C MET A 768 -31.99 -11.15 -40.85
N PHE A 769 -31.67 -11.40 -39.58
CA PHE A 769 -32.56 -12.12 -38.68
C PHE A 769 -33.78 -11.29 -38.25
N GLN A 770 -33.67 -9.96 -38.17
CA GLN A 770 -34.79 -9.08 -37.81
C GLN A 770 -36.00 -9.20 -38.75
N LYS A 771 -35.80 -9.64 -39.99
CA LYS A 771 -36.88 -9.94 -40.94
C LYS A 771 -37.72 -11.18 -40.57
N VAL A 772 -37.15 -12.15 -39.86
CA VAL A 772 -37.78 -13.46 -39.62
C VAL A 772 -38.10 -13.76 -38.15
N ILE A 773 -37.55 -13.00 -37.20
CA ILE A 773 -37.73 -13.23 -35.76
C ILE A 773 -38.92 -12.47 -35.13
N GLN A 774 -39.65 -11.66 -35.90
CA GLN A 774 -40.66 -10.70 -35.37
C GLN A 774 -41.70 -11.37 -34.47
N ASP A 775 -42.22 -12.53 -34.86
CA ASP A 775 -43.18 -13.34 -34.09
C ASP A 775 -42.56 -14.60 -33.45
N VAL A 776 -41.23 -14.68 -33.35
CA VAL A 776 -40.51 -15.91 -32.95
C VAL A 776 -39.91 -15.76 -31.55
N HIS A 777 -40.37 -16.58 -30.59
CA HIS A 777 -39.73 -16.66 -29.28
C HIS A 777 -38.32 -17.30 -29.38
N PRO A 778 -37.30 -16.82 -28.64
CA PRO A 778 -35.94 -17.37 -28.67
C PRO A 778 -35.83 -18.88 -28.45
N ASP A 779 -36.77 -19.51 -27.72
CA ASP A 779 -36.82 -20.98 -27.58
C ASP A 779 -37.32 -21.70 -28.83
N ILE A 780 -38.29 -21.13 -29.56
CA ILE A 780 -38.73 -21.65 -30.86
C ILE A 780 -37.57 -21.52 -31.86
N PHE A 781 -36.87 -20.38 -31.85
CA PHE A 781 -35.64 -20.19 -32.61
C PHE A 781 -34.58 -21.26 -32.26
N ARG A 782 -34.27 -21.43 -30.97
CA ARG A 782 -33.29 -22.40 -30.45
C ARG A 782 -33.64 -23.83 -30.89
N ASN A 783 -34.91 -24.22 -30.81
CA ASN A 783 -35.38 -25.53 -31.23
C ASN A 783 -35.22 -25.73 -32.75
N ARG A 784 -35.71 -24.78 -33.56
CA ARG A 784 -35.57 -24.81 -35.04
C ARG A 784 -34.11 -24.85 -35.48
N PHE A 785 -33.26 -24.00 -34.89
CA PHE A 785 -31.82 -23.93 -35.19
C PHE A 785 -31.07 -25.21 -34.82
N ASN A 786 -31.40 -25.84 -33.69
CA ASN A 786 -30.75 -27.09 -33.27
C ASN A 786 -31.24 -28.30 -34.07
N LEU A 787 -32.52 -28.36 -34.44
CA LEU A 787 -33.06 -29.43 -35.30
C LEU A 787 -32.49 -29.35 -36.72
N SER A 788 -32.33 -28.14 -37.26
CA SER A 788 -31.75 -27.88 -38.59
C SER A 788 -30.22 -27.96 -38.65
N ALA A 789 -29.56 -28.46 -37.59
CA ALA A 789 -28.13 -28.74 -37.61
C ALA A 789 -27.76 -29.99 -38.43
N VAL A 790 -28.73 -30.89 -38.64
CA VAL A 790 -28.61 -32.10 -39.48
C VAL A 790 -29.12 -31.77 -40.89
N ILE A 791 -28.34 -32.08 -41.93
CA ILE A 791 -28.57 -31.57 -43.30
C ILE A 791 -29.89 -32.10 -43.88
N GLU A 792 -30.18 -33.39 -43.71
CA GLU A 792 -31.39 -34.03 -44.23
C GLU A 792 -32.66 -33.44 -43.58
N LYS A 793 -32.57 -33.14 -42.27
CA LYS A 793 -33.65 -32.46 -41.52
C LYS A 793 -33.80 -31.01 -41.98
N ARG A 794 -32.70 -30.31 -42.19
CA ARG A 794 -32.70 -28.93 -42.72
C ARG A 794 -33.36 -28.84 -44.09
N ILE A 795 -32.97 -29.70 -45.04
CA ILE A 795 -33.57 -29.76 -46.38
C ILE A 795 -35.07 -30.05 -46.28
N LYS A 796 -35.49 -30.98 -45.42
CA LYS A 796 -36.92 -31.25 -45.20
C LYS A 796 -37.66 -30.02 -44.67
N MET A 797 -37.14 -29.40 -43.60
CA MET A 797 -37.73 -28.22 -42.95
C MET A 797 -37.79 -26.99 -43.87
N GLU A 798 -36.87 -26.85 -44.84
CA GLU A 798 -36.89 -25.75 -45.82
C GLU A 798 -37.93 -25.95 -46.94
N ASN A 799 -38.42 -27.18 -47.14
CA ASN A 799 -39.51 -27.51 -48.07
C ASN A 799 -40.90 -27.61 -47.39
N GLU A 800 -40.98 -27.56 -46.06
CA GLU A 800 -42.24 -27.55 -45.33
C GLU A 800 -42.85 -26.13 -45.31
N PRO A 801 -44.15 -25.95 -45.60
CA PRO A 801 -44.77 -24.64 -45.71
C PRO A 801 -44.71 -23.87 -44.37
N PRO A 802 -44.54 -22.54 -44.37
CA PRO A 802 -44.21 -21.80 -43.17
C PRO A 802 -45.30 -21.92 -42.10
N ILE A 803 -44.94 -22.54 -40.98
CA ILE A 803 -45.84 -22.78 -39.84
C ILE A 803 -46.33 -21.43 -39.30
N THR A 804 -47.61 -21.13 -39.52
CA THR A 804 -48.22 -19.88 -39.04
C THR A 804 -48.38 -19.92 -37.52
N THR A 805 -47.89 -18.88 -36.87
CA THR A 805 -47.67 -18.81 -35.40
C THR A 805 -48.93 -19.00 -34.55
N LYS A 806 -50.12 -18.89 -35.14
CA LYS A 806 -51.41 -19.19 -34.47
C LYS A 806 -51.51 -20.64 -33.96
N LYS A 807 -50.74 -21.61 -34.48
CA LYS A 807 -50.75 -23.00 -33.99
C LYS A 807 -49.70 -23.35 -32.91
N GLU A 808 -48.66 -22.54 -32.71
CA GLU A 808 -47.55 -22.88 -31.81
C GLU A 808 -47.75 -22.48 -30.34
N LYS A 809 -48.86 -21.81 -29.99
CA LYS A 809 -49.18 -21.43 -28.59
C LYS A 809 -49.41 -22.62 -27.63
N THR A 810 -49.42 -23.85 -28.13
CA THR A 810 -49.69 -25.07 -27.34
C THR A 810 -48.49 -26.03 -27.28
N ILE A 811 -47.26 -25.51 -27.25
CA ILE A 811 -46.07 -26.32 -26.94
C ILE A 811 -45.83 -26.29 -25.42
N VAL A 812 -46.14 -27.40 -24.75
CA VAL A 812 -45.88 -27.56 -23.30
C VAL A 812 -44.36 -27.57 -23.06
N VAL A 813 -43.90 -26.64 -22.21
CA VAL A 813 -42.49 -26.56 -21.80
C VAL A 813 -42.16 -27.73 -20.87
N LEU A 814 -41.62 -28.81 -21.42
CA LEU A 814 -41.09 -29.92 -20.63
C LEU A 814 -39.84 -29.47 -19.86
N PRO A 815 -39.74 -29.77 -18.55
CA PRO A 815 -38.59 -29.38 -17.75
C PRO A 815 -37.30 -30.07 -18.22
N PRO A 816 -36.13 -29.43 -18.08
CA PRO A 816 -34.86 -29.95 -18.59
C PRO A 816 -34.49 -31.28 -17.92
N LYS A 817 -34.24 -32.32 -18.73
CA LYS A 817 -33.89 -33.67 -18.25
C LYS A 817 -32.62 -33.64 -17.39
N GLY A 818 -32.66 -34.39 -16.29
CA GLY A 818 -31.79 -34.26 -15.13
C GLY A 818 -30.28 -34.17 -15.40
N LYS A 819 -29.63 -33.27 -14.65
CA LYS A 819 -28.17 -33.27 -14.45
C LYS A 819 -27.76 -34.64 -13.87
N ARG A 820 -26.74 -35.30 -14.47
CA ARG A 820 -26.10 -36.47 -13.86
C ARG A 820 -25.59 -36.10 -12.47
N LYS A 821 -26.00 -36.84 -11.44
CA LYS A 821 -25.40 -36.76 -10.10
C LYS A 821 -23.96 -37.31 -10.19
N ILE A 822 -22.97 -36.43 -10.13
CA ILE A 822 -21.62 -36.79 -9.70
C ILE A 822 -21.62 -36.66 -8.17
N SER A 823 -21.20 -37.70 -7.47
CA SER A 823 -21.11 -37.71 -6.01
C SER A 823 -19.97 -36.79 -5.53
N LYS A 824 -20.31 -35.78 -4.73
CA LYS A 824 -19.32 -35.06 -3.92
C LYS A 824 -19.21 -35.75 -2.56
N LYS A 825 -17.99 -36.08 -2.14
CA LYS A 825 -17.68 -36.43 -0.74
C LYS A 825 -17.88 -35.20 0.16
N HIS A 826 -18.06 -35.43 1.46
CA HIS A 826 -18.19 -34.38 2.46
C HIS A 826 -16.87 -33.64 2.72
N THR A 827 -16.99 -32.34 2.98
CA THR A 827 -16.23 -31.57 3.98
C THR A 827 -17.15 -30.44 4.50
N PRO A 828 -16.92 -29.88 5.72
CA PRO A 828 -18.00 -29.28 6.51
C PRO A 828 -18.38 -27.83 6.17
N ALA A 829 -19.42 -27.35 6.87
CA ALA A 829 -19.94 -25.99 6.79
C ALA A 829 -18.97 -24.94 7.35
N ASN A 830 -19.19 -23.68 6.97
CA ASN A 830 -18.71 -22.53 7.71
C ASN A 830 -19.81 -21.45 7.73
N LEU A 831 -19.92 -20.68 8.82
CA LEU A 831 -21.18 -19.99 9.16
C LEU A 831 -21.44 -18.71 8.34
N HIS A 832 -22.73 -18.42 8.14
CA HIS A 832 -23.19 -17.08 7.80
C HIS A 832 -23.00 -16.13 9.00
N TYR A 833 -22.54 -14.91 8.72
CA TYR A 833 -22.76 -13.77 9.60
C TYR A 833 -23.42 -12.64 8.79
N GLU A 834 -24.54 -12.13 9.30
CA GLU A 834 -25.37 -11.17 8.59
C GLU A 834 -24.82 -9.74 8.71
N ARG A 835 -24.87 -8.97 7.62
CA ARG A 835 -24.58 -7.53 7.65
C ARG A 835 -25.89 -6.75 7.79
N ASN A 836 -26.26 -6.47 9.04
CA ASN A 836 -27.34 -5.54 9.34
C ASN A 836 -27.05 -4.15 8.74
N LYS A 837 -28.09 -3.53 8.17
CA LYS A 837 -28.07 -2.15 7.66
C LYS A 837 -28.94 -1.27 8.54
N SER A 838 -28.33 -0.31 9.24
CA SER A 838 -29.07 0.72 9.96
C SER A 838 -28.23 2.00 10.08
N ALA A 839 -28.62 3.03 9.33
CA ALA A 839 -28.21 4.42 9.55
C ALA A 839 -29.42 5.31 9.20
N PRO A 840 -29.89 6.18 10.10
CA PRO A 840 -30.98 7.11 9.83
C PRO A 840 -30.52 8.31 8.98
N LYS A 841 -31.47 9.22 8.72
CA LYS A 841 -31.32 10.41 7.87
C LYS A 841 -30.36 11.46 8.45
#